data_AF-A0A1S9E0W7-F1
#
_entry.id   AF-A0A1S9E0W7-F1
#
_cell.length_a   1.000
_cell.length_b   1.000
_cell.length_c   1.000
_cell.angle_alpha   90.00
_cell.angle_beta   90.00
_cell.angle_gamma   90.00
#
_symmetry.space_group_name_H-M   'P 1'
#
loop_
_entity.id
_entity.type
_entity.pdbx_description
1 polymer ?
#
loop_
_entity_poly.entity_id
_entity_poly.type
_entity_poly.pdbx_seq_one_letter_code
_entity_poly.pdbx_strand_id
1 'polypeptide(L)'
;MDYEMDIEPTGPQVTVREAEPYRVDFKLSSVDLAFANSLRRAMLAEVPTIAIDLVEVEKNTSVLPDEFLAHRLGLIPLNSKNCDQDVEYTRDCECEDHCARCSVTLTLHARCTGDDIMRVYARDLVVSGERANEWVGNPVITDPEGNGPLICKLRRGQELKMTCIAKKGIAKEHAKWMPTAAVGFEYDPHNNLKHVDYWYEEDPIKEWPVSHNAAWEHAAPPDQPFDYDAQPNNFYIDVESVGVLEPDMIIQQGITVLQRKLASVISALSGTGDGDHNGVMGGEDEDMMGVRSPDAYEPPEGIDGGFTAYANGGASAWGASAATPYGATPYGGGGMASSAKLEVSQPPRAAVPVKKVHYPFWFGGSASCFAAAVTHPLDLVKVRLQTRGPGAPTTMLGTFGHVIKSDGILGLYRGLSAALLRQMTYSTTRFGIYEELKSRFTSPDAPASTLTLVGMACTSGFLGGIAGNPADVMNVRMQSDAALPVEQRRNYRHAFHGLVQMTRHEGPASLFRGVWPNSTRAVLMTASQLASYDTFKRLCIDRFGMSDNLGTHFTASFLAGFVATTVCSPVDVIKTRVMTASPAESRGHSIVGLLRDITRKEGFAWAFRGWVPSFIRLGPHTIATFIFLEEHKKLYRLLKGVSEEKHTA
;
A
#
# COMPACT_ATOMS: atom_id res chain seq x y z
N MET A 1 13.73 -30.56 55.90
CA MET A 1 14.25 -29.52 54.98
C MET A 1 14.61 -30.27 53.72
N ASP A 2 13.58 -30.57 52.94
CA ASP A 2 13.76 -31.14 51.62
C ASP A 2 14.11 -29.95 50.71
N TYR A 3 15.38 -29.84 50.35
CA TYR A 3 15.81 -28.98 49.26
C TYR A 3 15.37 -29.67 47.97
N GLU A 4 14.13 -29.44 47.53
CA GLU A 4 13.81 -29.58 46.12
C GLU A 4 14.67 -28.56 45.38
N MET A 5 15.69 -29.06 44.68
CA MET A 5 16.33 -28.29 43.64
C MET A 5 15.26 -28.08 42.56
N ASP A 6 14.64 -26.90 42.57
CA ASP A 6 13.84 -26.40 41.45
C ASP A 6 14.76 -26.34 40.23
N ILE A 7 14.76 -27.43 39.45
CA ILE A 7 15.25 -27.41 38.09
C ILE A 7 14.29 -26.48 37.37
N GLU A 8 14.64 -25.19 37.26
CA GLU A 8 13.91 -24.25 36.41
C GLU A 8 13.77 -24.92 35.03
N PRO A 9 12.56 -25.30 34.62
CA PRO A 9 12.39 -26.03 33.39
C PRO A 9 12.81 -25.13 32.26
N THR A 10 13.69 -25.65 31.41
CA THR A 10 14.39 -24.92 30.35
C THR A 10 13.49 -24.63 29.13
N GLY A 11 12.24 -24.24 29.35
CA GLY A 11 11.27 -23.94 28.29
C GLY A 11 10.01 -23.23 28.77
N PRO A 12 9.15 -22.81 27.82
CA PRO A 12 7.91 -22.08 28.12
C PRO A 12 7.01 -22.85 29.09
N GLN A 13 6.46 -22.15 30.08
CA GLN A 13 5.55 -22.70 31.07
C GLN A 13 4.23 -21.95 31.06
N VAL A 14 3.12 -22.68 31.23
CA VAL A 14 1.77 -22.11 31.31
C VAL A 14 1.13 -22.51 32.62
N THR A 15 0.69 -21.53 33.39
CA THR A 15 -0.10 -21.74 34.62
C THR A 15 -1.46 -21.09 34.44
N VAL A 16 -2.51 -21.90 34.30
CA VAL A 16 -3.89 -21.42 34.13
C VAL A 16 -4.45 -20.99 35.49
N ARG A 17 -4.99 -19.78 35.57
CA ARG A 17 -5.68 -19.25 36.75
C ARG A 17 -7.17 -19.56 36.69
N GLU A 18 -7.78 -19.25 35.56
CA GLU A 18 -9.22 -19.38 35.34
C GLU A 18 -9.47 -19.84 33.90
N ALA A 19 -10.41 -20.77 33.74
CA ALA A 19 -10.82 -21.27 32.45
C ALA A 19 -12.34 -21.39 32.41
N GLU A 20 -12.96 -20.44 31.74
CA GLU A 20 -14.40 -20.38 31.45
C GLU A 20 -14.65 -20.69 29.97
N PRO A 21 -15.91 -20.97 29.56
CA PRO A 21 -16.22 -21.31 28.17
C PRO A 21 -15.82 -20.25 27.14
N TYR A 22 -15.79 -18.97 27.54
CA TYR A 22 -15.47 -17.84 26.65
C TYR A 22 -14.27 -17.02 27.10
N ARG A 23 -13.61 -17.39 28.21
CA ARG A 23 -12.51 -16.63 28.77
C ARG A 23 -11.47 -17.55 29.41
N VAL A 24 -10.20 -17.33 29.14
CA VAL A 24 -9.10 -18.05 29.79
C VAL A 24 -8.04 -17.06 30.25
N ASP A 25 -7.74 -17.08 31.54
CA ASP A 25 -6.69 -16.29 32.19
C ASP A 25 -5.54 -17.20 32.61
N PHE A 26 -4.33 -16.91 32.12
CA PHE A 26 -3.14 -17.70 32.41
C PHE A 26 -1.87 -16.86 32.50
N LYS A 27 -0.92 -17.37 33.29
CA LYS A 27 0.45 -16.90 33.35
C LYS A 27 1.31 -17.70 32.38
N LEU A 28 2.03 -17.02 31.50
CA LEU A 28 3.06 -17.55 30.63
C LEU A 28 4.43 -17.17 31.19
N SER A 29 5.20 -18.15 31.65
CA SER A 29 6.54 -17.96 32.22
C SER A 29 7.64 -18.59 31.37
N SER A 30 8.89 -18.16 31.60
CA SER A 30 10.08 -18.66 30.90
C SER A 30 10.06 -18.38 29.39
N VAL A 31 9.52 -17.23 29.00
CA VAL A 31 9.50 -16.73 27.61
C VAL A 31 9.98 -15.28 27.56
N ASP A 32 10.35 -14.81 26.38
CA ASP A 32 10.68 -13.40 26.15
C ASP A 32 9.44 -12.59 25.73
N LEU A 33 9.54 -11.26 25.82
CA LEU A 33 8.49 -10.34 25.40
C LEU A 33 8.12 -10.52 23.92
N ALA A 34 9.12 -10.82 23.08
CA ALA A 34 8.91 -11.00 21.66
C ALA A 34 8.00 -12.22 21.38
N PHE A 35 8.26 -13.37 22.02
CA PHE A 35 7.41 -14.55 21.90
C PHE A 35 6.01 -14.30 22.45
N ALA A 36 5.89 -13.76 23.67
CA ALA A 36 4.60 -13.52 24.31
C ALA A 36 3.71 -12.56 23.48
N ASN A 37 4.29 -11.47 22.97
CA ASN A 37 3.58 -10.53 22.10
C ASN A 37 3.28 -11.14 20.72
N SER A 38 4.14 -12.01 20.18
CA SER A 38 3.89 -12.70 18.91
C SER A 38 2.71 -13.66 19.04
N LEU A 39 2.63 -14.41 20.14
CA LEU A 39 1.50 -15.27 20.45
C LEU A 39 0.20 -14.46 20.58
N ARG A 40 0.23 -13.36 21.34
CA ARG A 40 -0.90 -12.42 21.44
C ARG A 40 -1.39 -11.96 20.06
N ARG A 41 -0.47 -11.54 19.18
CA ARG A 41 -0.81 -11.04 17.85
C ARG A 41 -1.35 -12.14 16.93
N ALA A 42 -0.80 -13.36 17.04
CA ALA A 42 -1.29 -14.51 16.28
C ALA A 42 -2.75 -14.84 16.67
N MET A 43 -3.03 -14.92 17.97
CA MET A 43 -4.38 -15.16 18.50
C MET A 43 -5.40 -14.10 18.04
N LEU A 44 -5.01 -12.82 18.06
CA LEU A 44 -5.89 -11.72 17.67
C LEU A 44 -6.20 -11.69 16.17
N ALA A 45 -5.20 -11.95 15.32
CA ALA A 45 -5.26 -11.49 13.92
C ALA A 45 -5.08 -12.58 12.86
N GLU A 46 -4.54 -13.74 13.22
CA GLU A 46 -4.07 -14.73 12.26
C GLU A 46 -4.72 -16.11 12.43
N VAL A 47 -5.48 -16.30 13.51
CA VAL A 47 -6.31 -17.49 13.69
C VAL A 47 -7.47 -17.46 12.68
N PRO A 48 -7.63 -18.50 11.84
CA PRO A 48 -8.63 -18.52 10.79
C PRO A 48 -10.03 -18.77 11.36
N THR A 49 -11.00 -18.00 10.86
CA THR A 49 -12.42 -18.15 11.20
C THR A 49 -13.29 -18.03 9.94
N ILE A 50 -14.59 -18.32 10.07
CA ILE A 50 -15.58 -18.16 9.01
C ILE A 50 -16.49 -16.96 9.32
N ALA A 51 -16.76 -16.13 8.32
CA ALA A 51 -17.69 -15.00 8.43
C ALA A 51 -18.43 -14.79 7.11
N ILE A 52 -19.60 -14.15 7.16
CA ILE A 52 -20.39 -13.81 5.96
C ILE A 52 -19.59 -12.79 5.13
N ASP A 53 -19.32 -13.16 3.88
CA ASP A 53 -18.53 -12.35 2.96
C ASP A 53 -19.37 -11.77 1.83
N LEU A 54 -20.21 -12.60 1.21
CA LEU A 54 -21.14 -12.16 0.18
C LEU A 54 -22.58 -12.26 0.69
N VAL A 55 -23.40 -11.25 0.38
CA VAL A 55 -24.83 -11.25 0.65
C VAL A 55 -25.56 -10.96 -0.65
N GLU A 56 -26.25 -11.97 -1.17
CA GLU A 56 -27.12 -11.87 -2.32
C GLU A 56 -28.52 -11.48 -1.86
N VAL A 57 -29.01 -10.36 -2.35
CA VAL A 57 -30.33 -9.83 -1.98
C VAL A 57 -31.33 -10.19 -3.06
N GLU A 58 -32.21 -11.15 -2.77
CA GLU A 58 -33.32 -11.48 -3.68
C GLU A 58 -34.50 -10.51 -3.50
N LYS A 59 -34.81 -10.19 -2.23
CA LYS A 59 -35.91 -9.28 -1.91
C LYS A 59 -35.64 -8.57 -0.59
N ASN A 60 -35.58 -7.24 -0.64
CA ASN A 60 -35.60 -6.40 0.56
C ASN A 60 -36.70 -5.34 0.41
N THR A 61 -37.75 -5.45 1.22
CA THR A 61 -38.76 -4.40 1.35
C THR A 61 -38.78 -3.81 2.77
N SER A 62 -37.70 -4.02 3.53
CA SER A 62 -37.53 -3.47 4.87
C SER A 62 -37.22 -1.96 4.79
N VAL A 63 -37.11 -1.32 5.95
CA VAL A 63 -36.72 0.11 6.05
C VAL A 63 -35.20 0.29 5.93
N LEU A 64 -34.42 -0.78 6.12
CA LEU A 64 -32.96 -0.71 6.09
C LEU A 64 -32.47 -0.93 4.65
N PRO A 65 -31.58 -0.07 4.14
CA PRO A 65 -30.90 -0.30 2.88
C PRO A 65 -30.07 -1.58 2.88
N ASP A 66 -29.81 -2.14 1.70
CA ASP A 66 -29.12 -3.41 1.51
C ASP A 66 -27.71 -3.37 2.13
N GLU A 67 -26.98 -2.28 1.97
CA GLU A 67 -25.63 -2.09 2.51
C GLU A 67 -25.59 -2.15 4.05
N PHE A 68 -26.62 -1.65 4.74
CA PHE A 68 -26.70 -1.72 6.20
C PHE A 68 -27.00 -3.14 6.67
N LEU A 69 -27.84 -3.88 5.94
CA LEU A 69 -28.14 -5.27 6.24
C LEU A 69 -26.93 -6.16 5.97
N ALA A 70 -26.24 -5.96 4.84
CA ALA A 70 -25.02 -6.69 4.51
C ALA A 70 -23.93 -6.49 5.57
N HIS A 71 -23.70 -5.25 6.04
CA HIS A 71 -22.72 -4.99 7.09
C HIS A 71 -23.12 -5.62 8.43
N ARG A 72 -24.42 -5.65 8.78
CA ARG A 72 -24.90 -6.33 9.99
C ARG A 72 -24.73 -7.84 9.90
N LEU A 73 -25.10 -8.43 8.77
CA LEU A 73 -24.96 -9.86 8.51
C LEU A 73 -23.48 -10.29 8.54
N GLY A 74 -22.59 -9.48 7.96
CA GLY A 74 -21.14 -9.70 7.98
C GLY A 74 -20.52 -9.74 9.37
N LEU A 75 -21.16 -9.14 10.38
CA LEU A 75 -20.69 -9.09 11.77
C LEU A 75 -21.40 -10.10 12.69
N ILE A 76 -22.26 -10.97 12.15
CA ILE A 76 -22.86 -12.05 12.94
C ILE A 76 -21.77 -13.11 13.17
N PRO A 77 -21.43 -13.42 14.44
CA PRO A 77 -20.44 -14.44 14.73
C PRO A 77 -20.95 -15.81 14.28
N LEU A 78 -20.15 -16.52 13.49
CA LEU A 78 -20.44 -17.87 13.04
C LEU A 78 -19.44 -18.84 13.67
N ASN A 79 -19.93 -20.00 14.11
CA ASN A 79 -19.09 -21.04 14.68
C ASN A 79 -18.04 -21.49 13.65
N SER A 80 -16.77 -21.48 14.07
CA SER A 80 -15.61 -21.76 13.22
C SER A 80 -14.84 -23.02 13.65
N LYS A 81 -15.47 -23.92 14.42
CA LYS A 81 -14.83 -25.14 14.90
C LYS A 81 -14.28 -25.95 13.71
N ASN A 82 -12.99 -26.31 13.81
CA ASN A 82 -12.21 -27.01 12.78
C ASN A 82 -12.13 -26.33 11.40
N CYS A 83 -12.45 -25.04 11.30
CA CYS A 83 -12.39 -24.29 10.04
C CYS A 83 -10.98 -24.27 9.41
N ASP A 84 -9.90 -24.33 10.21
CA ASP A 84 -8.54 -24.41 9.68
C ASP A 84 -8.30 -25.65 8.79
N GLN A 85 -8.91 -26.79 9.15
CA GLN A 85 -8.68 -28.09 8.50
C GLN A 85 -9.76 -28.44 7.48
N ASP A 86 -11.02 -28.17 7.81
CA ASP A 86 -12.16 -28.68 7.03
C ASP A 86 -12.57 -27.73 5.90
N VAL A 87 -12.28 -26.43 6.05
CA VAL A 87 -12.66 -25.40 5.07
C VAL A 87 -11.41 -24.88 4.35
N GLU A 88 -11.41 -24.97 3.03
CA GLU A 88 -10.37 -24.41 2.17
C GLU A 88 -10.58 -22.89 2.04
N TYR A 89 -9.49 -22.11 1.91
CA TYR A 89 -9.66 -20.72 1.52
C TYR A 89 -10.22 -20.66 0.10
N THR A 90 -11.12 -19.70 -0.17
CA THR A 90 -11.72 -19.57 -1.50
C THR A 90 -10.68 -19.33 -2.60
N ARG A 91 -9.56 -18.65 -2.27
CA ARG A 91 -8.42 -18.44 -3.18
C ARG A 91 -7.64 -19.72 -3.52
N ASP A 92 -7.72 -20.74 -2.66
CA ASP A 92 -7.00 -22.02 -2.83
C ASP A 92 -7.91 -23.10 -3.44
N CYS A 93 -9.20 -22.78 -3.63
CA CYS A 93 -10.21 -23.70 -4.14
C CYS A 93 -10.38 -23.54 -5.65
N GLU A 94 -10.43 -24.67 -6.38
CA GLU A 94 -10.55 -24.71 -7.85
C GLU A 94 -11.97 -24.40 -8.40
N CYS A 95 -12.88 -23.86 -7.59
CA CYS A 95 -14.26 -23.60 -8.01
C CYS A 95 -14.41 -22.22 -8.66
N GLU A 96 -15.36 -22.07 -9.61
CA GLU A 96 -15.58 -20.79 -10.33
C GLU A 96 -16.11 -19.65 -9.43
N ASP A 97 -16.89 -19.96 -8.40
CA ASP A 97 -17.48 -18.97 -7.50
C ASP A 97 -17.40 -19.39 -6.03
N HIS A 98 -18.21 -20.36 -5.62
CA HIS A 98 -18.15 -20.96 -4.29
C HIS A 98 -18.66 -22.41 -4.32
N CYS A 99 -18.16 -23.24 -3.40
CA CYS A 99 -18.60 -24.64 -3.26
C CYS A 99 -18.64 -25.06 -1.78
N ALA A 100 -19.11 -26.27 -1.52
CA ALA A 100 -19.25 -26.83 -0.16
C ALA A 100 -17.91 -26.99 0.61
N ARG A 101 -16.76 -26.99 -0.08
CA ARG A 101 -15.42 -27.10 0.53
C ARG A 101 -14.85 -25.75 0.98
N CYS A 102 -15.18 -24.67 0.29
CA CYS A 102 -14.57 -23.35 0.50
C CYS A 102 -15.54 -22.31 1.07
N SER A 103 -16.81 -22.67 1.25
CA SER A 103 -17.85 -21.76 1.73
C SER A 103 -18.98 -22.47 2.45
N VAL A 104 -19.74 -21.72 3.25
CA VAL A 104 -20.99 -22.16 3.85
C VAL A 104 -22.10 -21.19 3.43
N THR A 105 -23.15 -21.71 2.83
CA THR A 105 -24.29 -20.90 2.39
C THR A 105 -25.35 -20.86 3.49
N LEU A 106 -25.80 -19.67 3.87
CA LEU A 106 -26.90 -19.44 4.80
C LEU A 106 -28.03 -18.72 4.06
N THR A 107 -29.26 -19.00 4.45
CA THR A 107 -30.45 -18.35 3.90
C THR A 107 -31.20 -17.64 5.01
N LEU A 108 -31.67 -16.43 4.70
CA LEU A 108 -32.54 -15.64 5.57
C LEU A 108 -33.82 -15.35 4.81
N HIS A 109 -34.93 -15.96 5.24
CA HIS A 109 -36.24 -15.69 4.68
C HIS A 109 -37.23 -15.32 5.79
N ALA A 110 -37.63 -14.05 5.83
CA ALA A 110 -38.57 -13.53 6.81
C ALA A 110 -39.63 -12.68 6.12
N ARG A 111 -40.91 -12.97 6.38
CA ARG A 111 -42.05 -12.18 5.90
C ARG A 111 -43.01 -11.88 7.05
N CYS A 112 -43.27 -10.61 7.30
CA CYS A 112 -44.19 -10.19 8.35
C CYS A 112 -45.64 -10.18 7.83
N THR A 113 -46.45 -11.13 8.28
CA THR A 113 -47.88 -11.24 7.93
C THR A 113 -48.82 -10.68 9.01
N GLY A 114 -48.36 -10.60 10.25
CA GLY A 114 -49.11 -10.05 11.38
C GLY A 114 -49.10 -8.51 11.43
N ASP A 115 -49.96 -7.95 12.29
CA ASP A 115 -50.02 -6.50 12.53
C ASP A 115 -48.89 -5.99 13.44
N ASP A 116 -48.28 -6.87 14.23
CA ASP A 116 -47.17 -6.54 15.12
C ASP A 116 -45.82 -6.45 14.40
N ILE A 117 -44.87 -5.74 15.02
CA ILE A 117 -43.50 -5.62 14.49
C ILE A 117 -42.77 -6.96 14.66
N MET A 118 -42.46 -7.61 13.53
CA MET A 118 -41.63 -8.81 13.51
C MET A 118 -40.16 -8.43 13.66
N ARG A 119 -39.47 -9.03 14.62
CA ARG A 119 -38.03 -8.88 14.83
C ARG A 119 -37.33 -10.08 14.18
N VAL A 120 -36.35 -9.80 13.33
CA VAL A 120 -35.55 -10.82 12.63
C VAL A 120 -34.17 -10.85 13.29
N TYR A 121 -33.76 -12.02 13.75
CA TYR A 121 -32.55 -12.21 14.55
C TYR A 121 -31.56 -13.19 13.87
N ALA A 122 -30.35 -13.30 14.42
CA ALA A 122 -29.34 -14.23 13.94
C ALA A 122 -29.80 -15.70 13.95
N ARG A 123 -30.68 -16.13 14.87
CA ARG A 123 -31.26 -17.48 14.84
C ARG A 123 -32.09 -17.79 13.59
N ASP A 124 -32.55 -16.76 12.88
CA ASP A 124 -33.38 -16.92 11.68
C ASP A 124 -32.52 -17.18 10.43
N LEU A 125 -31.17 -17.12 10.56
CA LEU A 125 -30.23 -17.57 9.53
C LEU A 125 -30.12 -19.09 9.56
N VAL A 126 -30.50 -19.72 8.44
CA VAL A 126 -30.49 -21.18 8.31
C VAL A 126 -29.40 -21.58 7.34
N VAL A 127 -28.48 -22.42 7.79
CA VAL A 127 -27.47 -23.02 6.91
C VAL A 127 -28.16 -23.90 5.87
N SER A 128 -27.86 -23.66 4.60
CA SER A 128 -28.44 -24.34 3.43
C SER A 128 -27.35 -25.02 2.62
N GLY A 129 -27.60 -26.25 2.17
CA GLY A 129 -26.67 -26.99 1.31
C GLY A 129 -25.66 -27.85 2.08
N GLU A 130 -24.72 -28.42 1.33
CA GLU A 130 -23.60 -29.19 1.89
C GLU A 130 -22.55 -28.25 2.49
N ARG A 131 -21.92 -28.70 3.58
CA ARG A 131 -20.88 -27.96 4.29
C ARG A 131 -19.78 -28.92 4.73
N ALA A 132 -18.58 -28.38 4.93
CA ALA A 132 -17.41 -29.15 5.31
C ALA A 132 -17.57 -29.93 6.63
N ASN A 133 -18.22 -29.34 7.65
CA ASN A 133 -18.50 -30.00 8.92
C ASN A 133 -19.85 -29.54 9.52
N GLU A 134 -20.36 -30.25 10.53
CA GLU A 134 -21.67 -29.96 11.13
C GLU A 134 -21.72 -28.63 11.93
N TRP A 135 -20.57 -28.13 12.37
CA TRP A 135 -20.50 -27.00 13.29
C TRP A 135 -20.32 -25.67 12.57
N VAL A 136 -19.61 -25.70 11.44
CA VAL A 136 -19.14 -24.50 10.74
C VAL A 136 -20.29 -23.73 10.13
N GLY A 137 -20.26 -22.42 10.33
CA GLY A 137 -21.25 -21.50 9.78
C GLY A 137 -22.54 -21.40 10.60
N ASN A 138 -22.72 -22.16 11.68
CA ASN A 138 -23.88 -21.98 12.56
C ASN A 138 -23.76 -20.63 13.31
N PRO A 139 -24.81 -19.79 13.36
CA PRO A 139 -24.78 -18.56 14.14
C PRO A 139 -24.50 -18.84 15.62
N VAL A 140 -23.59 -18.06 16.21
CA VAL A 140 -23.29 -18.13 17.64
C VAL A 140 -24.35 -17.34 18.41
N ILE A 141 -25.05 -18.03 19.30
CA ILE A 141 -26.18 -17.49 20.08
C ILE A 141 -25.84 -17.68 21.56
N THR A 142 -25.56 -16.57 22.25
CA THR A 142 -25.14 -16.55 23.66
C THR A 142 -26.13 -15.83 24.57
N ASP A 143 -27.14 -15.16 24.01
CA ASP A 143 -28.13 -14.45 24.81
C ASP A 143 -29.07 -15.44 25.53
N PRO A 144 -29.52 -15.13 26.76
CA PRO A 144 -30.41 -16.00 27.52
C PRO A 144 -31.74 -16.31 26.84
N GLU A 145 -32.18 -15.45 25.92
CA GLU A 145 -33.43 -15.60 25.18
C GLU A 145 -33.29 -16.49 23.93
N GLY A 146 -32.06 -16.88 23.57
CA GLY A 146 -31.77 -17.74 22.41
C GLY A 146 -32.12 -17.11 21.06
N ASN A 147 -32.07 -15.78 20.96
CA ASN A 147 -32.42 -15.04 19.75
C ASN A 147 -31.19 -14.75 18.86
N GLY A 148 -30.07 -14.42 19.48
CA GLY A 148 -28.89 -13.84 18.88
C GLY A 148 -29.07 -12.35 18.55
N PRO A 149 -28.08 -11.72 17.89
CA PRO A 149 -28.16 -10.32 17.48
C PRO A 149 -29.38 -10.00 16.62
N LEU A 150 -30.01 -8.84 16.85
CA LEU A 150 -31.12 -8.36 16.03
C LEU A 150 -30.62 -7.83 14.68
N ILE A 151 -31.05 -8.46 13.59
CA ILE A 151 -30.71 -8.08 12.22
C ILE A 151 -31.55 -6.88 11.79
N CYS A 152 -32.87 -7.03 11.79
CA CYS A 152 -33.81 -5.97 11.38
C CYS A 152 -35.20 -6.13 11.99
N LYS A 153 -36.05 -5.11 11.79
CA LYS A 153 -37.47 -5.13 12.16
C LYS A 153 -38.31 -4.98 10.90
N LEU A 154 -39.33 -5.83 10.75
CA LEU A 154 -40.28 -5.82 9.65
C LEU A 154 -41.67 -5.45 10.15
N ARG A 155 -42.39 -4.63 9.38
CA ARG A 155 -43.83 -4.36 9.55
C ARG A 155 -44.67 -5.20 8.59
N ARG A 156 -45.98 -5.26 8.85
CA ARG A 156 -46.96 -5.97 8.02
C ARG A 156 -46.73 -5.74 6.52
N GLY A 157 -46.59 -6.83 5.78
CA GLY A 157 -46.39 -6.82 4.33
C GLY A 157 -44.93 -6.68 3.88
N GLN A 158 -43.98 -6.43 4.80
CA GLN A 158 -42.56 -6.42 4.47
C GLN A 158 -41.96 -7.82 4.47
N GLU A 159 -40.99 -8.02 3.57
CA GLU A 159 -40.28 -9.26 3.36
C GLU A 159 -38.77 -9.01 3.18
N LEU A 160 -37.99 -9.94 3.72
CA LEU A 160 -36.57 -10.06 3.55
C LEU A 160 -36.25 -11.47 3.04
N LYS A 161 -35.56 -11.55 1.91
CA LYS A 161 -35.05 -12.81 1.34
C LYS A 161 -33.62 -12.58 0.86
N MET A 162 -32.67 -13.23 1.52
CA MET A 162 -31.24 -13.07 1.28
C MET A 162 -30.53 -14.42 1.36
N THR A 163 -29.51 -14.58 0.52
CA THR A 163 -28.56 -15.69 0.57
C THR A 163 -27.21 -15.14 0.99
N CYS A 164 -26.63 -15.68 2.05
CA CYS A 164 -25.39 -15.23 2.65
C CYS A 164 -24.33 -16.32 2.45
N ILE A 165 -23.20 -15.98 1.84
CA ILE A 165 -22.10 -16.91 1.60
C ILE A 165 -20.99 -16.57 2.58
N ALA A 166 -20.74 -17.48 3.51
CA ALA A 166 -19.70 -17.37 4.51
C ALA A 166 -18.41 -18.02 4.02
N LYS A 167 -17.28 -17.33 4.18
CA LYS A 167 -15.96 -17.74 3.69
C LYS A 167 -14.94 -17.71 4.82
N LYS A 168 -13.94 -18.59 4.73
CA LYS A 168 -12.79 -18.63 5.64
C LYS A 168 -11.89 -17.42 5.40
N GLY A 169 -11.45 -16.79 6.46
CA GLY A 169 -10.57 -15.61 6.43
C GLY A 169 -9.83 -15.43 7.76
N ILE A 170 -9.05 -14.36 7.85
CA ILE A 170 -8.32 -13.98 9.09
C ILE A 170 -8.58 -12.52 9.45
N ALA A 171 -8.44 -12.17 10.74
CA ALA A 171 -8.75 -10.82 11.20
C ALA A 171 -7.86 -9.72 10.59
N LYS A 172 -6.67 -10.07 10.09
CA LYS A 172 -5.84 -9.14 9.30
C LYS A 172 -6.49 -8.67 8.00
N GLU A 173 -7.31 -9.51 7.37
CA GLU A 173 -8.03 -9.16 6.14
C GLU A 173 -9.21 -8.24 6.47
N HIS A 174 -9.98 -8.59 7.50
CA HIS A 174 -11.07 -7.78 8.01
C HIS A 174 -11.45 -8.19 9.44
N ALA A 175 -11.86 -7.23 10.28
CA ALA A 175 -12.22 -7.45 11.68
C ALA A 175 -13.38 -8.44 11.91
N LYS A 176 -14.13 -8.80 10.85
CA LYS A 176 -15.25 -9.77 10.93
C LYS A 176 -14.78 -11.20 11.17
N TRP A 177 -13.51 -11.50 10.84
CA TRP A 177 -12.86 -12.79 11.09
C TRP A 177 -12.08 -12.82 12.41
N MET A 178 -12.31 -11.85 13.31
CA MET A 178 -11.63 -11.82 14.60
C MET A 178 -12.24 -12.88 15.55
N PRO A 179 -11.44 -13.81 16.09
CA PRO A 179 -11.94 -14.86 16.98
C PRO A 179 -12.12 -14.38 18.43
N THR A 180 -11.38 -13.35 18.84
CA THR A 180 -11.32 -12.83 20.20
C THR A 180 -12.05 -11.49 20.34
N ALA A 181 -12.75 -11.28 21.44
CA ALA A 181 -13.29 -9.97 21.81
C ALA A 181 -12.19 -9.08 22.39
N ALA A 182 -11.35 -9.64 23.27
CA ALA A 182 -10.22 -8.95 23.89
C ALA A 182 -9.10 -9.94 24.20
N VAL A 183 -7.86 -9.44 24.19
CA VAL A 183 -6.70 -10.15 24.74
C VAL A 183 -5.95 -9.21 25.68
N GLY A 184 -6.15 -9.43 26.99
CA GLY A 184 -5.39 -8.82 28.06
C GLY A 184 -3.94 -9.25 28.00
N PHE A 185 -3.03 -8.30 28.22
CA PHE A 185 -1.60 -8.52 28.17
C PHE A 185 -0.92 -7.61 29.18
N GLU A 186 -0.44 -8.20 30.25
CA GLU A 186 0.21 -7.50 31.33
C GLU A 186 1.53 -8.19 31.68
N TYR A 187 2.53 -7.41 32.06
CA TYR A 187 3.76 -7.88 32.67
C TYR A 187 4.21 -6.85 33.70
N ASP A 188 4.99 -7.29 34.68
CA ASP A 188 5.54 -6.42 35.73
C ASP A 188 4.48 -5.59 36.50
N PRO A 189 3.52 -6.24 37.19
CA PRO A 189 2.41 -5.57 37.87
C PRO A 189 2.84 -4.64 39.03
N HIS A 190 4.06 -4.81 39.55
CA HIS A 190 4.64 -3.96 40.59
C HIS A 190 5.57 -2.86 40.02
N ASN A 191 5.71 -2.77 38.70
CA ASN A 191 6.67 -1.89 38.02
C ASN A 191 8.12 -2.04 38.55
N ASN A 192 8.52 -3.27 38.90
CA ASN A 192 9.85 -3.61 39.39
C ASN A 192 10.94 -3.30 38.34
N LEU A 193 10.62 -3.45 37.05
CA LEU A 193 11.50 -3.18 35.92
C LEU A 193 11.51 -1.71 35.51
N LYS A 194 10.63 -0.87 36.06
CA LYS A 194 10.55 0.58 35.76
C LYS A 194 10.54 0.89 34.26
N HIS A 195 9.83 0.07 33.49
CA HIS A 195 9.77 0.22 32.03
C HIS A 195 9.00 1.47 31.57
N VAL A 196 8.23 2.07 32.47
CA VAL A 196 7.46 3.29 32.20
C VAL A 196 7.69 4.27 33.34
N ASP A 197 8.58 5.24 33.13
CA ASP A 197 8.75 6.38 34.02
C ASP A 197 8.02 7.59 33.43
N TYR A 198 7.07 8.17 34.16
CA TYR A 198 6.63 9.53 33.84
C TYR A 198 7.73 10.52 34.25
N TRP A 199 7.92 11.57 33.43
CA TRP A 199 8.90 12.62 33.72
C TRP A 199 8.65 13.32 35.08
N TYR A 200 7.41 13.24 35.58
CA TYR A 200 6.98 13.75 36.87
C TYR A 200 5.76 12.94 37.35
N GLU A 201 5.86 12.34 38.54
CA GLU A 201 4.79 11.60 39.21
C GLU A 201 4.44 12.32 40.52
N GLU A 202 3.15 12.60 40.76
CA GLU A 202 2.71 13.22 42.01
C GLU A 202 2.48 12.16 43.11
N ASP A 203 1.91 11.02 42.74
CA ASP A 203 1.66 9.88 43.63
C ASP A 203 1.76 8.56 42.82
N PRO A 204 2.91 7.87 42.86
CA PRO A 204 3.15 6.67 42.06
C PRO A 204 2.11 5.56 42.27
N ILE A 205 1.54 5.44 43.47
CA ILE A 205 0.57 4.38 43.79
C ILE A 205 -0.81 4.70 43.19
N LYS A 206 -1.17 5.99 43.09
CA LYS A 206 -2.42 6.41 42.44
C LYS A 206 -2.32 6.39 40.92
N GLU A 207 -1.16 6.75 40.39
CA GLU A 207 -0.89 6.76 38.95
C GLU A 207 -0.70 5.35 38.40
N TRP A 208 -0.10 4.45 39.20
CA TRP A 208 0.12 3.04 38.89
C TRP A 208 -0.59 2.14 39.90
N PRO A 209 -1.91 1.93 39.76
CA PRO A 209 -2.64 1.04 40.64
C PRO A 209 -2.15 -0.39 40.44
N VAL A 210 -1.78 -1.03 41.56
CA VAL A 210 -1.36 -2.43 41.59
C VAL A 210 -2.50 -3.31 41.09
N SER A 211 -2.25 -4.07 40.03
CA SER A 211 -3.25 -4.96 39.45
C SER A 211 -3.46 -6.20 40.32
N HIS A 212 -4.52 -6.96 40.06
CA HIS A 212 -4.74 -8.24 40.73
C HIS A 212 -3.64 -9.28 40.39
N ASN A 213 -2.92 -9.11 39.26
CA ASN A 213 -1.80 -9.97 38.86
C ASN A 213 -0.59 -9.82 39.79
N ALA A 214 -0.50 -8.72 40.53
CA ALA A 214 0.52 -8.48 41.54
C ALA A 214 0.56 -9.53 42.66
N ALA A 215 -0.49 -10.32 42.85
CA ALA A 215 -0.49 -11.43 43.82
C ALA A 215 0.47 -12.58 43.43
N TRP A 216 0.92 -12.63 42.17
CA TRP A 216 1.76 -13.70 41.62
C TRP A 216 3.26 -13.34 41.62
N GLU A 217 3.59 -12.10 41.97
CA GLU A 217 4.95 -11.57 42.01
C GLU A 217 5.19 -10.79 43.29
N HIS A 218 6.43 -10.79 43.75
CA HIS A 218 6.82 -9.99 44.90
C HIS A 218 7.23 -8.58 44.45
N ALA A 219 6.80 -7.58 45.21
CA ALA A 219 7.32 -6.22 45.03
C ALA A 219 8.81 -6.20 45.38
N ALA A 220 9.62 -5.59 44.51
CA ALA A 220 11.03 -5.36 44.79
C ALA A 220 11.18 -4.43 46.02
N PRO A 221 12.14 -4.69 46.92
CA PRO A 221 12.46 -3.75 47.98
C PRO A 221 12.79 -2.36 47.41
N PRO A 222 12.34 -1.25 48.04
CA PRO A 222 12.57 0.11 47.53
C PRO A 222 14.06 0.45 47.35
N ASP A 223 14.92 -0.18 48.14
CA ASP A 223 16.35 0.04 48.24
C ASP A 223 17.17 -0.84 47.27
N GLN A 224 16.51 -1.72 46.52
CA GLN A 224 17.18 -2.58 45.54
C GLN A 224 17.74 -1.73 44.39
N PRO A 225 19.04 -1.89 44.03
CA PRO A 225 19.60 -1.25 42.85
C PRO A 225 18.83 -1.62 41.59
N PHE A 226 18.58 -0.62 40.74
CA PHE A 226 17.90 -0.83 39.47
C PHE A 226 18.79 -1.61 38.50
N ASP A 227 18.27 -2.71 37.96
CA ASP A 227 18.94 -3.51 36.94
C ASP A 227 18.48 -3.09 35.55
N TYR A 228 19.39 -2.46 34.79
CA TYR A 228 19.12 -1.96 33.44
C TYR A 228 18.99 -3.08 32.40
N ASP A 229 19.50 -4.28 32.70
CA ASP A 229 19.51 -5.42 31.79
C ASP A 229 18.39 -6.43 32.11
N ALA A 230 17.61 -6.20 33.18
CA ALA A 230 16.49 -7.05 33.55
C ALA A 230 15.41 -7.05 32.46
N GLN A 231 14.90 -8.23 32.13
CA GLN A 231 13.86 -8.42 31.13
C GLN A 231 12.66 -9.16 31.73
N PRO A 232 11.44 -8.85 31.30
CA PRO A 232 10.25 -9.57 31.75
C PRO A 232 10.27 -10.99 31.21
N ASN A 233 10.07 -11.95 32.11
CA ASN A 233 9.99 -13.38 31.81
C ASN A 233 8.62 -14.00 32.13
N ASN A 234 7.74 -13.21 32.76
CA ASN A 234 6.39 -13.58 33.15
C ASN A 234 5.38 -12.65 32.48
N PHE A 235 4.39 -13.23 31.83
CA PHE A 235 3.33 -12.50 31.14
C PHE A 235 1.97 -13.04 31.58
N TYR A 236 1.06 -12.14 31.94
CA TYR A 236 -0.31 -12.45 32.30
C TYR A 236 -1.20 -12.17 31.10
N ILE A 237 -1.85 -13.21 30.59
CA ILE A 237 -2.63 -13.16 29.36
C ILE A 237 -4.06 -13.61 29.67
N ASP A 238 -5.01 -12.76 29.30
CA ASP A 238 -6.44 -13.01 29.45
C ASP A 238 -7.09 -13.01 28.06
N VAL A 239 -7.53 -14.17 27.59
CA VAL A 239 -8.10 -14.35 26.25
C VAL A 239 -9.61 -14.46 26.36
N GLU A 240 -10.32 -13.48 25.81
CA GLU A 240 -11.78 -13.48 25.71
C GLU A 240 -12.22 -13.79 24.27
N SER A 241 -13.02 -14.83 24.10
CA SER A 241 -13.56 -15.26 22.80
C SER A 241 -14.88 -14.57 22.47
N VAL A 242 -15.12 -14.29 21.19
CA VAL A 242 -16.45 -13.86 20.68
C VAL A 242 -17.47 -15.02 20.70
N GLY A 243 -17.03 -16.24 21.00
CA GLY A 243 -17.82 -17.47 20.95
C GLY A 243 -17.78 -18.19 19.61
N VAL A 244 -17.04 -17.64 18.64
CA VAL A 244 -16.76 -18.25 17.33
C VAL A 244 -15.88 -19.50 17.45
N LEU A 245 -14.94 -19.48 18.39
CA LEU A 245 -14.04 -20.57 18.77
C LEU A 245 -13.91 -20.62 20.30
N GLU A 246 -13.62 -21.79 20.86
CA GLU A 246 -13.29 -21.91 22.27
C GLU A 246 -11.89 -21.27 22.51
N PRO A 247 -11.64 -20.59 23.65
CA PRO A 247 -10.38 -19.86 23.88
C PRO A 247 -9.14 -20.76 23.81
N ASP A 248 -9.23 -22.02 24.24
CA ASP A 248 -8.17 -23.01 24.14
C ASP A 248 -7.79 -23.28 22.67
N MET A 249 -8.79 -23.40 21.79
CA MET A 249 -8.58 -23.57 20.35
C MET A 249 -7.91 -22.35 19.73
N ILE A 250 -8.28 -21.13 20.15
CA ILE A 250 -7.65 -19.89 19.69
C ILE A 250 -6.15 -19.88 20.06
N ILE A 251 -5.82 -20.26 21.30
CA ILE A 251 -4.43 -20.32 21.78
C ILE A 251 -3.64 -21.38 20.99
N GLN A 252 -4.19 -22.60 20.86
CA GLN A 252 -3.54 -23.69 20.13
C GLN A 252 -3.31 -23.36 18.65
N GLN A 253 -4.31 -22.76 17.99
CA GLN A 253 -4.18 -22.32 16.60
C GLN A 253 -3.19 -21.17 16.47
N GLY A 254 -3.17 -20.22 17.40
CA GLY A 254 -2.16 -19.16 17.44
C GLY A 254 -0.72 -19.71 17.49
N ILE A 255 -0.49 -20.74 18.32
CA ILE A 255 0.80 -21.45 18.40
C ILE A 255 1.11 -22.15 17.08
N THR A 256 0.13 -22.85 16.49
CA THR A 256 0.30 -23.56 15.21
C THR A 256 0.67 -22.60 14.09
N VAL A 257 0.06 -21.41 14.04
CA VAL A 257 0.40 -20.36 13.07
C VAL A 257 1.85 -19.89 13.24
N LEU A 258 2.30 -19.67 14.47
CA LEU A 258 3.70 -19.31 14.73
C LEU A 258 4.67 -20.43 14.30
N GLN A 259 4.32 -21.69 14.55
CA GLN A 259 5.11 -22.84 14.12
C GLN A 259 5.22 -22.93 12.59
N ARG A 260 4.10 -22.80 11.86
CA ARG A 260 4.09 -22.80 10.39
C ARG A 260 4.98 -21.69 9.82
N LYS A 261 4.92 -20.49 10.40
CA LYS A 261 5.77 -19.36 10.00
C LYS A 261 7.25 -19.61 10.24
N LEU A 262 7.60 -20.15 11.41
CA LEU A 262 8.98 -20.51 11.72
C LEU A 262 9.50 -21.59 10.75
N ALA A 263 8.68 -22.61 10.47
CA ALA A 263 9.02 -23.68 9.53
C ALA A 263 9.25 -23.14 8.10
N SER A 264 8.40 -22.22 7.63
CA SER A 264 8.58 -21.53 6.34
C SER A 264 9.90 -20.76 6.27
N VAL A 265 10.24 -20.00 7.31
CA VAL A 265 11.52 -19.29 7.39
C VAL A 265 12.71 -20.26 7.38
N ILE A 266 12.63 -21.36 8.14
CA ILE A 266 13.68 -22.40 8.14
C ILE A 266 13.86 -22.99 6.74
N SER A 267 12.76 -23.37 6.08
CA SER A 267 12.77 -23.97 4.73
C SER A 267 13.43 -23.05 3.70
N ALA A 268 13.12 -21.75 3.75
CA ALA A 268 13.72 -20.78 2.84
C ALA A 268 15.21 -20.54 3.11
N LEU A 269 15.64 -20.62 4.38
CA LEU A 269 17.05 -20.48 4.75
C LEU A 269 17.87 -21.74 4.46
N SER A 270 17.28 -22.93 4.53
CA SER A 270 17.98 -24.21 4.29
C SER A 270 18.23 -24.51 2.81
N GLY A 271 17.68 -23.72 1.88
CA GLY A 271 17.90 -23.88 0.44
C GLY A 271 17.39 -25.21 -0.13
N THR A 272 16.54 -25.92 0.61
CA THR A 272 15.94 -27.21 0.23
C THR A 272 14.77 -27.09 -0.75
N GLY A 273 14.60 -25.93 -1.39
CA GLY A 273 13.47 -25.61 -2.27
C GLY A 273 13.64 -25.97 -3.75
N ASP A 274 14.61 -26.81 -4.13
CA ASP A 274 14.77 -27.34 -5.49
C ASP A 274 15.05 -28.85 -5.42
N GLY A 275 14.00 -29.69 -5.35
CA GLY A 275 14.18 -31.14 -5.31
C GLY A 275 12.91 -31.97 -5.07
N ASP A 276 12.11 -32.14 -6.13
CA ASP A 276 11.23 -33.28 -6.45
C ASP A 276 10.95 -34.32 -5.33
N HIS A 277 9.81 -34.17 -4.65
CA HIS A 277 9.10 -35.26 -3.98
C HIS A 277 7.65 -35.34 -4.48
N ASN A 278 7.49 -36.04 -5.59
CA ASN A 278 6.20 -36.54 -6.07
C ASN A 278 5.67 -37.65 -5.15
N GLY A 279 4.57 -37.38 -4.45
CA GLY A 279 3.69 -38.42 -3.93
C GLY A 279 3.06 -38.10 -2.58
N VAL A 280 1.85 -37.55 -2.62
CA VAL A 280 0.89 -37.29 -1.51
C VAL A 280 1.02 -35.88 -0.89
N MET A 281 -0.10 -35.15 -0.97
CA MET A 281 -0.36 -33.73 -0.60
C MET A 281 0.10 -32.71 -1.65
N GLY A 282 -0.80 -32.40 -2.58
CA GLY A 282 -0.60 -31.40 -3.64
C GLY A 282 -1.06 -30.01 -3.22
N GLY A 283 -0.29 -29.01 -3.65
CA GLY A 283 -0.55 -27.58 -3.48
C GLY A 283 0.75 -26.85 -3.22
N GLU A 284 1.50 -26.54 -4.27
CA GLU A 284 2.83 -25.94 -4.24
C GLU A 284 2.80 -24.55 -3.56
N ASP A 285 3.47 -24.45 -2.40
CA ASP A 285 3.79 -23.19 -1.73
C ASP A 285 4.87 -22.42 -2.53
N GLU A 286 4.46 -21.58 -3.48
CA GLU A 286 5.29 -20.47 -4.03
C GLU A 286 5.32 -19.24 -3.08
N ASP A 287 5.22 -19.47 -1.77
CA ASP A 287 4.94 -18.44 -0.76
C ASP A 287 6.17 -17.92 -0.01
N MET A 288 7.28 -17.67 -0.73
CA MET A 288 8.47 -17.00 -0.17
C MET A 288 9.06 -15.94 -1.11
N MET A 289 8.26 -14.92 -1.42
CA MET A 289 8.73 -13.57 -1.71
C MET A 289 7.91 -12.57 -0.89
N GLY A 290 8.23 -12.49 0.41
CA GLY A 290 7.95 -11.35 1.28
C GLY A 290 6.49 -10.90 1.34
N VAL A 291 5.81 -11.27 2.42
CA VAL A 291 4.63 -10.60 2.98
C VAL A 291 4.66 -9.10 2.68
N ARG A 292 3.93 -8.68 1.63
CA ARG A 292 3.74 -7.27 1.30
C ARG A 292 2.90 -6.67 2.40
N SER A 293 3.45 -5.64 3.05
CA SER A 293 2.70 -4.74 3.93
C SER A 293 1.45 -4.22 3.18
N PRO A 294 0.33 -3.88 3.88
CA PRO A 294 -0.94 -3.43 3.26
C PRO A 294 -0.89 -2.17 2.37
N ASP A 295 0.29 -1.65 2.05
CA ASP A 295 0.53 -0.43 1.27
C ASP A 295 0.72 -0.68 -0.25
N ALA A 296 0.53 -1.91 -0.74
CA ALA A 296 0.75 -2.26 -2.13
C ALA A 296 -0.48 -2.04 -3.02
N TYR A 297 -0.95 -0.79 -3.12
CA TYR A 297 -1.73 -0.33 -4.27
C TYR A 297 -0.78 0.28 -5.30
N GLU A 298 -0.58 -0.40 -6.43
CA GLU A 298 0.12 0.18 -7.59
C GLU A 298 -0.79 1.19 -8.29
N PRO A 299 -0.41 2.49 -8.36
CA PRO A 299 -1.14 3.44 -9.17
C PRO A 299 -0.65 3.37 -10.63
N PRO A 300 -1.54 3.67 -11.59
CA PRO A 300 -1.20 3.67 -13.00
C PRO A 300 -0.25 4.85 -13.27
N GLU A 301 0.56 4.73 -14.31
CA GLU A 301 1.45 5.79 -14.75
C GLU A 301 0.70 7.15 -14.85
N GLY A 302 1.40 8.28 -14.73
CA GLY A 302 0.76 9.61 -14.68
C GLY A 302 0.41 10.12 -13.27
N ILE A 303 0.52 9.26 -12.25
CA ILE A 303 0.55 9.62 -10.84
C ILE A 303 1.95 9.24 -10.33
N ASP A 304 2.90 10.19 -10.33
CA ASP A 304 4.09 9.96 -9.51
C ASP A 304 3.63 10.09 -8.05
N GLY A 305 3.61 8.98 -7.33
CA GLY A 305 3.32 8.91 -5.90
C GLY A 305 4.61 9.12 -5.11
N GLY A 306 4.84 10.34 -4.65
CA GLY A 306 5.77 10.59 -3.55
C GLY A 306 5.09 10.20 -2.24
N PHE A 307 5.53 9.11 -1.62
CA PHE A 307 5.23 8.82 -0.22
C PHE A 307 5.90 9.89 0.67
N THR A 308 5.10 10.83 1.18
CA THR A 308 5.39 11.57 2.40
C THR A 308 5.17 10.60 3.58
N ALA A 309 6.26 10.06 4.12
CA ALA A 309 6.23 9.52 5.47
C ALA A 309 6.45 10.70 6.43
N TYR A 310 5.38 11.14 7.11
CA TYR A 310 5.43 11.29 8.56
C TYR A 310 4.08 11.50 9.24
N ALA A 311 3.97 10.78 10.36
CA ALA A 311 3.02 10.87 11.46
C ALA A 311 2.35 12.24 11.69
N ASN A 312 1.02 12.28 11.55
CA ASN A 312 0.09 12.33 12.66
C ASN A 312 -1.30 11.87 12.18
N GLY A 313 -2.11 11.27 13.05
CA GLY A 313 -3.31 10.50 12.70
C GLY A 313 -4.30 11.18 11.74
N GLY A 314 -4.76 10.40 10.75
CA GLY A 314 -5.90 10.74 9.91
C GLY A 314 -6.10 9.74 8.78
N ALA A 315 -7.33 9.23 8.67
CA ALA A 315 -7.71 8.03 7.93
C ALA A 315 -7.51 8.09 6.42
N SER A 316 -7.19 6.93 5.84
CA SER A 316 -7.29 6.61 4.41
C SER A 316 -8.69 6.08 4.06
N ALA A 317 -9.36 6.60 3.01
CA ALA A 317 -10.38 5.83 2.29
C ALA A 317 -9.62 4.87 1.41
N TRP A 318 -9.80 3.56 1.47
CA TRP A 318 -11.03 2.85 1.79
C TRP A 318 -10.88 1.99 3.04
N GLY A 319 -11.92 2.02 3.88
CA GLY A 319 -12.04 1.22 5.09
C GLY A 319 -12.64 2.00 6.27
N ALA A 320 -13.96 2.25 6.25
CA ALA A 320 -14.72 2.15 7.49
C ALA A 320 -14.74 0.64 7.84
N SER A 321 -14.45 0.15 9.03
CA SER A 321 -14.85 0.63 10.35
C SER A 321 -13.90 0.06 11.43
N ALA A 322 -13.92 0.68 12.61
CA ALA A 322 -13.37 0.23 13.91
C ALA A 322 -12.08 0.94 14.35
N ALA A 323 -12.29 2.12 14.93
CA ALA A 323 -11.48 2.53 16.06
C ALA A 323 -11.89 1.67 17.27
N THR A 324 -10.97 0.88 17.81
CA THR A 324 -10.94 0.59 19.24
C THR A 324 -9.74 1.33 19.85
N PRO A 325 -9.89 1.96 21.01
CA PRO A 325 -8.85 2.73 21.66
C PRO A 325 -7.95 1.77 22.46
N TYR A 326 -6.63 1.80 22.28
CA TYR A 326 -5.61 1.65 23.35
C TYR A 326 -4.21 1.76 22.72
N GLY A 327 -3.36 2.56 23.36
CA GLY A 327 -2.09 3.04 22.83
C GLY A 327 -1.00 1.97 22.70
N ALA A 328 -0.17 2.14 21.68
CA ALA A 328 1.10 1.43 21.54
C ALA A 328 2.20 2.23 22.23
N THR A 329 2.75 1.70 23.32
CA THR A 329 4.12 2.01 23.78
C THR A 329 5.13 1.12 23.01
N PRO A 330 6.39 1.56 22.83
CA PRO A 330 7.35 0.89 21.95
C PRO A 330 8.48 0.18 22.74
N TYR A 331 8.56 -1.14 22.63
CA TYR A 331 9.76 -1.97 22.84
C TYR A 331 9.61 -3.11 21.81
N GLY A 332 10.48 -3.30 20.82
CA GLY A 332 11.91 -3.58 20.89
C GLY A 332 12.16 -4.70 19.87
N GLY A 333 12.99 -4.45 18.86
CA GLY A 333 13.72 -5.48 18.12
C GLY A 333 15.19 -5.16 18.35
N GLY A 334 16.08 -6.06 18.76
CA GLY A 334 16.11 -7.52 18.62
C GLY A 334 17.25 -7.84 17.66
N GLY A 335 18.40 -8.30 18.16
CA GLY A 335 19.56 -8.56 17.31
C GLY A 335 20.57 -9.51 17.96
N MET A 336 20.58 -10.74 17.46
CA MET A 336 21.29 -11.93 17.92
C MET A 336 22.63 -12.08 17.17
N ALA A 337 23.67 -12.62 17.82
CA ALA A 337 24.78 -13.27 17.12
C ALA A 337 25.50 -14.33 18.00
N SER A 338 25.58 -15.54 17.44
CA SER A 338 26.41 -16.69 17.86
C SER A 338 27.80 -16.55 17.18
N SER A 339 28.96 -17.09 17.59
CA SER A 339 29.32 -18.25 18.42
C SER A 339 30.78 -18.14 18.94
N ALA A 340 31.06 -18.79 20.08
CA ALA A 340 32.30 -19.47 20.51
C ALA A 340 33.62 -18.70 20.83
N LYS A 341 33.99 -18.86 22.12
CA LYS A 341 35.33 -18.92 22.78
C LYS A 341 36.19 -17.66 22.96
N LEU A 342 36.21 -17.22 24.23
CA LEU A 342 37.31 -16.69 25.07
C LEU A 342 38.50 -16.00 24.39
N GLU A 343 38.57 -14.67 24.46
CA GLU A 343 39.60 -13.95 25.25
C GLU A 343 39.33 -12.43 25.33
N VAL A 344 39.92 -11.84 26.38
CA VAL A 344 39.74 -10.52 27.00
C VAL A 344 39.87 -9.32 26.04
N SER A 345 38.93 -8.34 26.09
CA SER A 345 39.25 -6.87 26.15
C SER A 345 38.05 -5.91 25.97
N GLN A 346 37.97 -4.95 26.92
CA GLN A 346 37.41 -3.59 26.87
C GLN A 346 35.89 -3.34 26.64
N PRO A 347 35.30 -2.29 27.27
CA PRO A 347 33.86 -2.17 27.45
C PRO A 347 33.15 -1.63 26.18
N PRO A 348 32.02 -2.19 25.76
CA PRO A 348 31.24 -1.65 24.65
C PRO A 348 30.32 -0.50 25.09
N ARG A 349 30.27 0.51 24.22
CA ARG A 349 29.58 1.81 24.33
C ARG A 349 28.05 1.65 24.27
N ALA A 350 27.34 2.42 25.08
CA ALA A 350 25.88 2.52 25.15
C ALA A 350 25.18 2.76 23.78
N ALA A 351 24.05 2.08 23.56
CA ALA A 351 23.21 2.20 22.35
C ALA A 351 22.29 3.45 22.39
N VAL A 352 22.16 4.13 21.24
CA VAL A 352 21.48 5.42 21.06
C VAL A 352 20.06 5.21 20.50
N PRO A 353 19.04 5.98 20.94
CA PRO A 353 17.64 5.82 20.52
C PRO A 353 17.39 6.11 19.02
N VAL A 354 16.55 5.28 18.37
CA VAL A 354 16.21 5.36 16.93
C VAL A 354 15.19 6.48 16.65
N LYS A 355 15.62 7.53 15.94
CA LYS A 355 14.78 8.64 15.48
C LYS A 355 13.91 8.25 14.29
N LYS A 356 12.61 8.54 14.33
CA LYS A 356 11.73 8.51 13.15
C LYS A 356 12.32 9.43 12.04
N VAL A 357 12.35 9.01 10.78
CA VAL A 357 13.09 9.72 9.69
C VAL A 357 12.15 10.40 8.67
N HIS A 358 12.06 11.74 8.69
CA HIS A 358 11.26 12.53 7.74
C HIS A 358 12.00 12.63 6.41
N TYR A 359 11.42 12.11 5.32
CA TYR A 359 12.02 12.27 4.00
C TYR A 359 11.72 13.67 3.44
N PRO A 360 12.73 14.36 2.90
CA PRO A 360 12.54 15.64 2.26
C PRO A 360 11.63 15.58 1.02
N PHE A 361 10.78 16.58 0.84
CA PHE A 361 9.86 16.70 -0.31
C PHE A 361 10.57 16.70 -1.68
N TRP A 362 11.85 17.07 -1.73
CA TRP A 362 12.63 17.14 -2.97
C TRP A 362 13.09 15.77 -3.50
N PHE A 363 12.91 14.68 -2.74
CA PHE A 363 13.33 13.33 -3.16
C PHE A 363 12.65 12.87 -4.44
N GLY A 364 11.36 13.19 -4.62
CA GLY A 364 10.67 12.92 -5.88
C GLY A 364 11.29 13.68 -7.05
N GLY A 365 11.64 14.95 -6.84
CA GLY A 365 12.30 15.79 -7.85
C GLY A 365 13.70 15.30 -8.22
N SER A 366 14.51 14.88 -7.24
CA SER A 366 15.85 14.34 -7.49
C SER A 366 15.79 12.98 -8.17
N ALA A 367 14.94 12.06 -7.71
CA ALA A 367 14.76 10.75 -8.36
C ALA A 367 14.32 10.89 -9.83
N SER A 368 13.38 11.80 -10.11
CA SER A 368 12.99 12.13 -11.49
C SER A 368 14.12 12.71 -12.34
N CYS A 369 15.08 13.44 -11.73
CA CYS A 369 16.25 13.96 -12.44
C CYS A 369 17.20 12.82 -12.88
N PHE A 370 17.45 11.86 -11.99
CA PHE A 370 18.26 10.68 -12.33
C PHE A 370 17.59 9.81 -13.38
N ALA A 371 16.28 9.57 -13.26
CA ALA A 371 15.51 8.86 -14.28
C ALA A 371 15.55 9.57 -15.64
N ALA A 372 15.39 10.91 -15.63
CA ALA A 372 15.50 11.71 -16.85
C ALA A 372 16.88 11.60 -17.50
N ALA A 373 17.96 11.49 -16.72
CA ALA A 373 19.29 11.27 -17.27
C ALA A 373 19.38 9.93 -18.00
N VAL A 374 18.85 8.85 -17.42
CA VAL A 374 18.84 7.51 -18.05
C VAL A 374 18.01 7.50 -19.34
N THR A 375 16.85 8.15 -19.34
CA THR A 375 15.93 8.13 -20.49
C THR A 375 16.12 9.27 -21.49
N HIS A 376 17.08 10.17 -21.26
CA HIS A 376 17.30 11.36 -22.11
C HIS A 376 17.53 11.04 -23.60
N PRO A 377 18.24 9.96 -23.98
CA PRO A 377 18.38 9.59 -25.40
C PRO A 377 17.04 9.39 -26.12
N LEU A 378 16.04 8.84 -25.43
CA LEU A 378 14.70 8.64 -25.98
C LEU A 378 13.93 9.98 -26.11
N ASP A 379 14.11 10.89 -25.15
CA ASP A 379 13.54 12.24 -25.19
C ASP A 379 14.09 13.04 -26.39
N LEU A 380 15.41 13.00 -26.61
CA LEU A 380 16.04 13.67 -27.74
C LEU A 380 15.53 13.15 -29.09
N VAL A 381 15.39 11.84 -29.23
CA VAL A 381 14.90 11.21 -30.47
C VAL A 381 13.43 11.56 -30.72
N LYS A 382 12.60 11.59 -29.67
CA LYS A 382 11.21 12.07 -29.76
C LYS A 382 11.16 13.49 -30.31
N VAL A 383 11.90 14.43 -29.71
CA VAL A 383 11.87 15.84 -30.13
C VAL A 383 12.37 15.99 -31.56
N ARG A 384 13.46 15.31 -31.94
CA ARG A 384 13.97 15.35 -33.33
C ARG A 384 12.96 14.82 -34.35
N LEU A 385 12.21 13.77 -34.02
CA LEU A 385 11.15 13.25 -34.90
C LEU A 385 9.96 14.22 -35.00
N GLN A 386 9.65 14.95 -33.92
CA GLN A 386 8.55 15.92 -33.88
C GLN A 386 8.89 17.24 -34.58
N THR A 387 10.16 17.66 -34.54
CA THR A 387 10.66 18.89 -35.17
C THR A 387 11.39 18.63 -36.49
N ARG A 388 11.21 17.45 -37.10
CA ARG A 388 11.94 17.03 -38.30
C ARG A 388 11.75 18.01 -39.47
N GLY A 389 12.84 18.32 -40.16
CA GLY A 389 12.82 19.02 -41.45
C GLY A 389 12.67 18.06 -42.64
N PRO A 390 12.44 18.59 -43.86
CA PRO A 390 12.45 17.79 -45.09
C PRO A 390 13.80 17.09 -45.28
N GLY A 391 13.81 15.76 -45.45
CA GLY A 391 15.02 14.96 -45.67
C GLY A 391 15.65 14.32 -44.42
N ALA A 392 15.10 14.56 -43.22
CA ALA A 392 15.55 13.90 -41.99
C ALA A 392 14.97 12.47 -41.84
N PRO A 393 15.64 11.57 -41.09
CA PRO A 393 15.16 10.21 -40.86
C PRO A 393 13.74 10.16 -40.30
N THR A 394 12.94 9.21 -40.78
CA THR A 394 11.53 9.07 -40.39
C THR A 394 11.30 8.07 -39.26
N THR A 395 12.27 7.19 -39.00
CA THR A 395 12.19 6.13 -38.00
C THR A 395 13.02 6.46 -36.76
N MET A 396 12.65 5.85 -35.63
CA MET A 396 13.37 5.99 -34.37
C MET A 396 14.82 5.50 -34.47
N LEU A 397 15.03 4.27 -34.97
CA LEU A 397 16.37 3.70 -35.17
C LEU A 397 17.21 4.54 -36.15
N GLY A 398 16.59 5.02 -37.24
CA GLY A 398 17.28 5.87 -38.21
C GLY A 398 17.71 7.21 -37.60
N THR A 399 16.88 7.79 -36.74
CA THR A 399 17.21 9.03 -36.01
C THR A 399 18.32 8.79 -34.99
N PHE A 400 18.28 7.67 -34.26
CA PHE A 400 19.30 7.28 -33.28
C PHE A 400 20.67 7.10 -33.95
N GLY A 401 20.72 6.32 -35.04
CA GLY A 401 21.93 6.11 -35.82
C GLY A 401 22.46 7.40 -36.45
N HIS A 402 21.57 8.27 -36.94
CA HIS A 402 21.95 9.57 -37.49
C HIS A 402 22.59 10.48 -36.43
N VAL A 403 22.04 10.53 -35.20
CA VAL A 403 22.60 11.32 -34.10
C VAL A 403 23.99 10.81 -33.72
N ILE A 404 24.16 9.49 -33.55
CA ILE A 404 25.45 8.90 -33.19
C ILE A 404 26.49 9.19 -34.28
N LYS A 405 26.11 9.08 -35.55
CA LYS A 405 27.03 9.30 -36.68
C LYS A 405 27.40 10.78 -36.88
N SER A 406 26.50 11.72 -36.57
CA SER A 406 26.70 13.15 -36.81
C SER A 406 27.27 13.90 -35.60
N ASP A 407 26.78 13.61 -34.40
CA ASP A 407 27.09 14.33 -33.16
C ASP A 407 27.87 13.47 -32.14
N GLY A 408 28.09 12.19 -32.42
CA GLY A 408 28.70 11.22 -31.50
C GLY A 408 27.73 10.74 -30.41
N ILE A 409 28.20 9.83 -29.55
CA ILE A 409 27.40 9.24 -28.46
C ILE A 409 26.96 10.30 -27.44
N LEU A 410 27.84 11.26 -27.12
CA LEU A 410 27.50 12.38 -26.23
C LEU A 410 26.45 13.33 -26.83
N GLY A 411 26.26 13.31 -28.16
CA GLY A 411 25.20 14.03 -28.84
C GLY A 411 23.80 13.63 -28.39
N LEU A 412 23.60 12.39 -27.93
CA LEU A 412 22.34 11.89 -27.39
C LEU A 412 21.94 12.59 -26.09
N TYR A 413 22.88 13.22 -25.39
CA TYR A 413 22.67 13.91 -24.11
C TYR A 413 22.53 15.44 -24.25
N ARG A 414 22.45 15.96 -25.48
CA ARG A 414 22.22 17.39 -25.70
C ARG A 414 20.87 17.81 -25.12
N GLY A 415 20.87 18.90 -24.34
CA GLY A 415 19.68 19.38 -23.64
C GLY A 415 19.44 18.75 -22.26
N LEU A 416 20.31 17.84 -21.79
CA LEU A 416 20.16 17.21 -20.46
C LEU A 416 20.02 18.25 -19.33
N SER A 417 20.83 19.31 -19.34
CA SER A 417 20.73 20.38 -18.32
C SER A 417 19.33 21.02 -18.25
N ALA A 418 18.64 21.14 -19.39
CA ALA A 418 17.28 21.68 -19.43
C ALA A 418 16.22 20.63 -19.05
N ALA A 419 16.46 19.35 -19.37
CA ALA A 419 15.63 18.25 -18.88
C ALA A 419 15.69 18.11 -17.35
N LEU A 420 16.86 18.26 -16.74
CA LEU A 420 17.04 18.27 -15.29
C LEU A 420 16.34 19.48 -14.65
N LEU A 421 16.53 20.68 -15.22
CA LEU A 421 15.83 21.89 -14.75
C LEU A 421 14.31 21.75 -14.84
N ARG A 422 13.82 21.07 -15.87
CA ARG A 422 12.40 20.75 -16.03
C ARG A 422 11.90 19.85 -14.90
N GLN A 423 12.61 18.76 -14.57
CA GLN A 423 12.19 17.89 -13.48
C GLN A 423 12.22 18.60 -12.12
N MET A 424 13.23 19.43 -11.86
CA MET A 424 13.31 20.19 -10.61
C MET A 424 12.17 21.21 -10.44
N THR A 425 11.71 21.82 -11.52
CA THR A 425 10.65 22.85 -11.48
C THR A 425 9.26 22.23 -11.55
N TYR A 426 9.01 21.38 -12.55
CA TYR A 426 7.71 20.73 -12.76
C TYR A 426 7.35 19.78 -11.62
N SER A 427 8.23 18.82 -11.31
CA SER A 427 7.92 17.76 -10.36
C SER A 427 7.74 18.33 -8.95
N THR A 428 8.68 19.16 -8.49
CA THR A 428 8.61 19.79 -7.16
C THR A 428 7.33 20.61 -6.97
N THR A 429 6.97 21.46 -7.94
CA THR A 429 5.75 22.26 -7.84
C THR A 429 4.49 21.40 -7.87
N ARG A 430 4.42 20.39 -8.75
CA ARG A 430 3.28 19.47 -8.80
C ARG A 430 3.12 18.75 -7.46
N PHE A 431 4.18 18.19 -6.90
CA PHE A 431 4.14 17.47 -5.62
C PHE A 431 3.75 18.38 -4.46
N GLY A 432 4.38 19.56 -4.36
CA GLY A 432 4.08 20.49 -3.27
C GLY A 432 2.63 20.97 -3.29
N ILE A 433 2.09 21.26 -4.48
CA ILE A 433 0.68 21.66 -4.62
C ILE A 433 -0.26 20.49 -4.32
N TYR A 434 0.06 19.27 -4.77
CA TYR A 434 -0.76 18.10 -4.50
C TYR A 434 -0.85 17.82 -2.99
N GLU A 435 0.27 17.86 -2.27
CA GLU A 435 0.31 17.66 -0.82
C GLU A 435 -0.49 18.73 -0.07
N GLU A 436 -0.35 20.00 -0.47
CA GLU A 436 -1.07 21.13 0.13
C GLU A 436 -2.58 21.07 -0.15
N LEU A 437 -2.98 20.62 -1.35
CA LEU A 437 -4.40 20.39 -1.64
C LEU A 437 -4.93 19.22 -0.83
N LYS A 438 -4.17 18.11 -0.76
CA LYS A 438 -4.57 16.92 -0.02
C LYS A 438 -4.71 17.22 1.48
N SER A 439 -3.80 17.99 2.08
CA SER A 439 -3.85 18.38 3.49
C SER A 439 -5.04 19.30 3.82
N ARG A 440 -5.49 20.13 2.87
CA ARG A 440 -6.64 21.02 3.06
C ARG A 440 -8.00 20.36 2.81
N PHE A 441 -8.05 19.39 1.89
CA PHE A 441 -9.30 18.74 1.46
C PHE A 441 -9.51 17.34 2.04
N THR A 442 -8.51 16.79 2.75
CA THR A 442 -8.62 15.49 3.44
C THR A 442 -8.48 15.73 4.94
N SER A 443 -9.53 15.43 5.69
CA SER A 443 -9.51 15.45 7.16
C SER A 443 -9.39 14.03 7.70
N PRO A 444 -8.84 13.85 8.92
CA PRO A 444 -8.75 12.55 9.60
C PRO A 444 -10.03 11.71 9.62
N ASP A 445 -11.20 12.37 9.60
CA ASP A 445 -12.52 11.77 9.76
C ASP A 445 -13.27 11.53 8.44
N ALA A 446 -12.78 12.07 7.33
CA ALA A 446 -13.48 12.01 6.04
C ALA A 446 -12.46 11.96 4.89
N PRO A 447 -12.13 10.77 4.40
CA PRO A 447 -11.25 10.66 3.25
C PRO A 447 -11.91 11.15 1.96
N ALA A 448 -11.15 11.89 1.14
CA ALA A 448 -11.65 12.55 -0.05
C ALA A 448 -12.11 11.54 -1.12
N SER A 449 -13.21 11.85 -1.81
CA SER A 449 -13.72 11.01 -2.90
C SER A 449 -12.69 10.83 -4.02
N THR A 450 -12.75 9.70 -4.76
CA THR A 450 -11.84 9.44 -5.89
C THR A 450 -11.84 10.60 -6.89
N LEU A 451 -13.02 11.16 -7.19
CA LEU A 451 -13.16 12.32 -8.08
C LEU A 451 -12.44 13.57 -7.56
N THR A 452 -12.48 13.80 -6.24
CA THR A 452 -11.76 14.90 -5.58
C THR A 452 -10.25 14.70 -5.70
N LEU A 453 -9.75 13.48 -5.49
CA LEU A 453 -8.34 13.13 -5.66
C LEU A 453 -7.88 13.34 -7.11
N VAL A 454 -8.69 12.94 -8.10
CA VAL A 454 -8.42 13.22 -9.53
C VAL A 454 -8.37 14.73 -9.78
N GLY A 455 -9.33 15.47 -9.23
CA GLY A 455 -9.38 16.93 -9.33
C GLY A 455 -8.09 17.58 -8.81
N MET A 456 -7.64 17.18 -7.62
CA MET A 456 -6.39 17.68 -7.03
C MET A 456 -5.16 17.31 -7.86
N ALA A 457 -5.09 16.08 -8.40
CA ALA A 457 -4.01 15.63 -9.27
C ALA A 457 -3.96 16.42 -10.59
N CYS A 458 -5.12 16.67 -11.22
CA CYS A 458 -5.23 17.49 -12.42
C CYS A 458 -4.85 18.96 -12.16
N THR A 459 -5.31 19.56 -11.06
CA THR A 459 -4.98 20.93 -10.69
C THR A 459 -3.49 21.11 -10.38
N SER A 460 -2.91 20.19 -9.61
CA SER A 460 -1.47 20.21 -9.32
C SER A 460 -0.62 20.00 -10.57
N GLY A 461 -1.01 19.08 -11.47
CA GLY A 461 -0.35 18.86 -12.76
C GLY A 461 -0.42 20.09 -13.67
N PHE A 462 -1.58 20.77 -13.71
CA PHE A 462 -1.79 22.00 -14.48
C PHE A 462 -0.87 23.13 -14.00
N LEU A 463 -0.84 23.38 -12.69
CA LEU A 463 0.00 24.42 -12.07
C LEU A 463 1.49 24.08 -12.15
N GLY A 464 1.87 22.81 -12.00
CA GLY A 464 3.22 22.31 -12.25
C GLY A 464 3.65 22.58 -13.69
N GLY A 465 2.75 22.39 -14.68
CA GLY A 465 3.00 22.70 -16.09
C GLY A 465 3.29 24.18 -16.36
N ILE A 466 2.68 25.09 -15.59
CA ILE A 466 2.95 26.54 -15.66
C ILE A 466 4.35 26.83 -15.10
N ALA A 467 4.66 26.32 -13.92
CA ALA A 467 5.94 26.54 -13.26
C ALA A 467 7.13 25.93 -14.04
N GLY A 468 6.93 24.75 -14.63
CA GLY A 468 7.94 24.06 -15.44
C GLY A 468 8.09 24.59 -16.87
N ASN A 469 7.18 25.44 -17.35
CA ASN A 469 7.16 25.87 -18.75
C ASN A 469 8.48 26.51 -19.24
N PRO A 470 9.16 27.39 -18.48
CA PRO A 470 10.43 27.97 -18.92
C PRO A 470 11.50 26.91 -19.22
N ALA A 471 11.60 25.89 -18.36
CA ALA A 471 12.55 24.81 -18.52
C ALA A 471 12.16 23.87 -19.67
N ASP A 472 10.86 23.63 -19.86
CA ASP A 472 10.33 22.89 -21.01
C ASP A 472 10.67 23.55 -22.35
N VAL A 473 10.44 24.86 -22.47
CA VAL A 473 10.79 25.64 -23.68
C VAL A 473 12.28 25.50 -23.96
N MET A 474 13.12 25.64 -22.93
CA MET A 474 14.57 25.50 -23.10
C MET A 474 14.96 24.09 -23.52
N ASN A 475 14.33 23.06 -22.95
CA ASN A 475 14.63 21.67 -23.25
C ASN A 475 14.33 21.34 -24.72
N VAL A 476 13.14 21.71 -25.20
CA VAL A 476 12.76 21.49 -26.61
C VAL A 476 13.71 22.23 -27.54
N ARG A 477 14.07 23.48 -27.22
CA ARG A 477 14.97 24.29 -28.04
C ARG A 477 16.40 23.73 -28.09
N MET A 478 16.93 23.28 -26.94
CA MET A 478 18.27 22.68 -26.89
C MET A 478 18.33 21.32 -27.61
N GLN A 479 17.27 20.52 -27.54
CA GLN A 479 17.20 19.21 -28.22
C GLN A 479 17.01 19.34 -29.74
N SER A 480 16.27 20.36 -30.19
CA SER A 480 16.03 20.64 -31.61
C SER A 480 17.15 21.46 -32.28
N ASP A 481 18.03 22.11 -31.53
CA ASP A 481 19.03 23.05 -32.05
C ASP A 481 19.97 22.42 -33.09
N ALA A 482 20.39 21.18 -32.86
CA ALA A 482 21.29 20.46 -33.76
C ALA A 482 20.63 20.13 -35.13
N ALA A 483 19.30 20.10 -35.18
CA ALA A 483 18.54 19.86 -36.41
C ALA A 483 18.40 21.13 -37.27
N LEU A 484 18.76 22.31 -36.74
CA LEU A 484 18.75 23.55 -37.51
C LEU A 484 20.02 23.68 -38.39
N PRO A 485 19.91 24.37 -39.56
CA PRO A 485 21.08 24.75 -40.37
C PRO A 485 22.11 25.48 -39.52
N VAL A 486 23.40 25.32 -39.82
CA VAL A 486 24.51 25.84 -38.99
C VAL A 486 24.36 27.34 -38.68
N GLU A 487 23.83 28.12 -39.62
CA GLU A 487 23.59 29.57 -39.53
C GLU A 487 22.45 29.96 -38.57
N GLN A 488 21.52 29.05 -38.28
CA GLN A 488 20.33 29.29 -37.44
C GLN A 488 20.41 28.61 -36.06
N ARG A 489 21.54 27.97 -35.75
CA ARG A 489 21.76 27.32 -34.45
C ARG A 489 21.90 28.35 -33.35
N ARG A 490 21.20 28.13 -32.25
CA ARG A 490 21.15 29.02 -31.08
C ARG A 490 22.32 28.77 -30.12
N ASN A 491 22.92 27.57 -30.14
CA ASN A 491 24.14 27.19 -29.43
C ASN A 491 24.13 27.53 -27.93
N TYR A 492 23.04 27.20 -27.24
CA TYR A 492 22.97 27.38 -25.79
C TYR A 492 23.93 26.44 -25.06
N ARG A 493 24.78 27.00 -24.19
CA ARG A 493 25.77 26.21 -23.42
C ARG A 493 25.12 25.30 -22.38
N HIS A 494 24.12 25.81 -21.68
CA HIS A 494 23.34 25.12 -20.65
C HIS A 494 22.01 25.83 -20.43
N ALA A 495 21.07 25.20 -19.71
CA ALA A 495 19.72 25.70 -19.50
C ALA A 495 19.66 27.16 -19.01
N PHE A 496 20.43 27.51 -17.97
CA PHE A 496 20.44 28.89 -17.43
C PHE A 496 20.96 29.92 -18.44
N HIS A 497 22.02 29.61 -19.18
CA HIS A 497 22.53 30.50 -20.23
C HIS A 497 21.47 30.71 -21.30
N GLY A 498 20.81 29.63 -21.72
CA GLY A 498 19.72 29.71 -22.68
C GLY A 498 18.54 30.53 -22.17
N LEU A 499 18.14 30.37 -20.89
CA LEU A 499 17.03 31.15 -20.33
C LEU A 499 17.34 32.65 -20.30
N VAL A 500 18.53 33.02 -19.81
CA VAL A 500 18.97 34.42 -19.78
C VAL A 500 19.04 35.00 -21.19
N GLN A 501 19.62 34.27 -22.13
CA GLN A 501 19.77 34.71 -23.52
C GLN A 501 18.41 34.84 -24.20
N MET A 502 17.51 33.88 -24.00
CA MET A 502 16.15 33.90 -24.54
C MET A 502 15.35 35.10 -24.00
N THR A 503 15.40 35.34 -22.69
CA THR A 503 14.72 36.50 -22.07
C THR A 503 15.31 37.83 -22.57
N ARG A 504 16.63 37.92 -22.78
CA ARG A 504 17.28 39.15 -23.27
C ARG A 504 16.99 39.45 -24.74
N HIS A 505 16.98 38.45 -25.61
CA HIS A 505 16.79 38.67 -27.06
C HIS A 505 15.33 38.61 -27.50
N GLU A 506 14.49 37.78 -26.87
CA GLU A 506 13.10 37.56 -27.27
C GLU A 506 12.08 38.17 -26.29
N GLY A 507 12.54 38.69 -25.15
CA GLY A 507 11.71 39.26 -24.09
C GLY A 507 11.16 38.22 -23.11
N PRO A 508 10.65 38.65 -21.94
CA PRO A 508 10.18 37.76 -20.88
C PRO A 508 8.94 36.93 -21.26
N ALA A 509 8.10 37.43 -22.17
CA ALA A 509 6.93 36.71 -22.68
C ALA A 509 7.31 35.39 -23.40
N SER A 510 8.55 35.25 -23.87
CA SER A 510 9.04 34.03 -24.51
C SER A 510 9.04 32.81 -23.57
N LEU A 511 9.16 33.02 -22.25
CA LEU A 511 9.18 31.97 -21.22
C LEU A 511 7.82 31.27 -21.06
N PHE A 512 6.73 31.90 -21.48
CA PHE A 512 5.37 31.37 -21.40
C PHE A 512 4.88 30.76 -22.72
N ARG A 513 5.75 30.65 -23.73
CA ARG A 513 5.36 30.00 -25.00
C ARG A 513 5.06 28.52 -24.76
N GLY A 514 3.93 28.08 -25.27
CA GLY A 514 3.49 26.69 -25.12
C GLY A 514 2.94 26.33 -23.73
N VAL A 515 2.76 27.30 -22.82
CA VAL A 515 2.26 27.03 -21.46
C VAL A 515 0.91 26.32 -21.45
N TRP A 516 -0.02 26.74 -22.31
CA TRP A 516 -1.34 26.12 -22.42
C TRP A 516 -1.28 24.66 -22.87
N PRO A 517 -0.69 24.32 -24.03
CA PRO A 517 -0.55 22.91 -24.41
C PRO A 517 0.30 22.10 -23.41
N ASN A 518 1.26 22.72 -22.71
CA ASN A 518 2.02 22.03 -21.66
C ASN A 518 1.14 21.64 -20.45
N SER A 519 0.40 22.60 -19.91
CA SER A 519 -0.48 22.36 -18.76
C SER A 519 -1.67 21.48 -19.11
N THR A 520 -2.26 21.61 -20.30
CA THR A 520 -3.32 20.72 -20.78
C THR A 520 -2.83 19.28 -20.94
N ARG A 521 -1.59 19.07 -21.43
CA ARG A 521 -1.00 17.73 -21.50
C ARG A 521 -0.97 17.06 -20.12
N ALA A 522 -0.58 17.78 -19.06
CA ALA A 522 -0.53 17.23 -17.72
C ALA A 522 -1.91 16.73 -17.25
N VAL A 523 -2.96 17.53 -17.48
CA VAL A 523 -4.35 17.17 -17.14
C VAL A 523 -4.82 15.95 -17.95
N LEU A 524 -4.60 15.95 -19.27
CA LEU A 524 -5.00 14.85 -20.14
C LEU A 524 -4.31 13.54 -19.78
N MET A 525 -3.03 13.59 -19.41
CA MET A 525 -2.28 12.41 -19.02
C MET A 525 -2.87 11.79 -17.75
N THR A 526 -3.00 12.56 -16.68
CA THR A 526 -3.55 12.09 -15.40
C THR A 526 -4.99 11.58 -15.53
N ALA A 527 -5.86 12.31 -16.22
CA ALA A 527 -7.26 11.92 -16.37
C ALA A 527 -7.42 10.64 -17.20
N SER A 528 -6.66 10.51 -18.31
CA SER A 528 -6.77 9.35 -19.20
C SER A 528 -6.25 8.09 -18.54
N GLN A 529 -5.11 8.16 -17.84
CA GLN A 529 -4.51 7.00 -17.20
C GLN A 529 -5.39 6.43 -16.09
N LEU A 530 -5.94 7.30 -15.25
CA LEU A 530 -6.79 6.86 -14.15
C LEU A 530 -8.11 6.27 -14.65
N ALA A 531 -8.78 6.95 -15.60
CA ALA A 531 -10.06 6.46 -16.15
C ALA A 531 -9.90 5.13 -16.92
N SER A 532 -8.79 4.99 -17.65
CA SER A 532 -8.54 3.78 -18.44
C SER A 532 -8.02 2.61 -17.60
N TYR A 533 -7.25 2.87 -16.54
CA TYR A 533 -6.75 1.81 -15.67
C TYR A 533 -7.85 1.01 -15.02
N ASP A 534 -8.83 1.66 -14.37
CA ASP A 534 -9.93 0.94 -13.72
C ASP A 534 -10.73 0.10 -14.72
N THR A 535 -10.89 0.61 -15.94
CA THR A 535 -11.55 -0.10 -17.04
C THR A 535 -10.75 -1.31 -17.50
N PHE A 536 -9.44 -1.17 -17.69
CA PHE A 536 -8.58 -2.29 -18.11
C PHE A 536 -8.36 -3.31 -17.00
N LYS A 537 -8.25 -2.88 -15.74
CA LYS A 537 -8.19 -3.78 -14.59
C LYS A 537 -9.43 -4.65 -14.53
N ARG A 538 -10.62 -4.05 -14.60
CA ARG A 538 -11.90 -4.79 -14.67
C ARG A 538 -11.97 -5.69 -15.89
N LEU A 539 -11.53 -5.22 -17.05
CA LEU A 539 -11.52 -6.05 -18.26
C LEU A 539 -10.60 -7.28 -18.13
N CYS A 540 -9.41 -7.11 -17.54
CA CYS A 540 -8.47 -8.21 -17.28
C CYS A 540 -9.05 -9.26 -16.32
N ILE A 541 -9.74 -8.80 -15.27
CA ILE A 541 -10.35 -9.67 -14.27
C ILE A 541 -11.63 -10.33 -14.82
N ASP A 542 -12.58 -9.53 -15.30
CA ASP A 542 -13.94 -9.97 -15.66
C ASP A 542 -14.00 -10.74 -16.99
N ARG A 543 -13.17 -10.38 -17.99
CA ARG A 543 -13.26 -10.94 -19.35
C ARG A 543 -12.11 -11.87 -19.70
N PHE A 544 -10.92 -11.63 -19.16
CA PHE A 544 -9.73 -12.44 -19.44
C PHE A 544 -9.39 -13.43 -18.32
N GLY A 545 -10.14 -13.42 -17.21
CA GLY A 545 -9.97 -14.37 -16.10
C GLY A 545 -8.63 -14.24 -15.39
N MET A 546 -7.97 -13.08 -15.46
CA MET A 546 -6.70 -12.86 -14.76
C MET A 546 -6.97 -12.59 -13.28
N SER A 547 -6.29 -13.29 -12.38
CA SER A 547 -6.35 -13.02 -10.94
C SER A 547 -5.73 -11.66 -10.59
N ASP A 548 -6.11 -11.03 -9.48
CA ASP A 548 -5.61 -9.70 -9.07
C ASP A 548 -4.16 -9.81 -8.54
N ASN A 549 -3.24 -10.03 -9.47
CA ASN A 549 -1.82 -10.26 -9.23
C ASN A 549 -0.97 -9.17 -9.90
N LEU A 550 0.36 -9.20 -9.66
CA LEU A 550 1.30 -8.23 -10.24
C LEU A 550 1.22 -8.18 -11.78
N GLY A 551 0.98 -9.32 -12.43
CA GLY A 551 0.80 -9.41 -13.88
C GLY A 551 -0.42 -8.64 -14.37
N THR A 552 -1.54 -8.69 -13.64
CA THR A 552 -2.76 -7.94 -13.95
C THR A 552 -2.56 -6.44 -13.77
N HIS A 553 -1.92 -6.03 -12.67
CA HIS A 553 -1.59 -4.62 -12.43
C HIS A 553 -0.61 -4.06 -13.46
N PHE A 554 0.41 -4.83 -13.84
CA PHE A 554 1.34 -4.48 -14.92
C PHE A 554 0.62 -4.34 -16.26
N THR A 555 -0.25 -5.31 -16.61
CA THR A 555 -0.99 -5.32 -17.87
C THR A 555 -1.98 -4.16 -17.96
N ALA A 556 -2.76 -3.93 -16.89
CA ALA A 556 -3.69 -2.81 -16.81
C ALA A 556 -2.97 -1.46 -16.88
N SER A 557 -1.84 -1.31 -16.17
CA SER A 557 -1.02 -0.10 -16.21
C SER A 557 -0.40 0.15 -17.58
N PHE A 558 0.07 -0.90 -18.26
CA PHE A 558 0.63 -0.82 -19.61
C PHE A 558 -0.43 -0.37 -20.63
N LEU A 559 -1.63 -0.95 -20.58
CA LEU A 559 -2.75 -0.56 -21.45
C LEU A 559 -3.25 0.86 -21.15
N ALA A 560 -3.31 1.24 -19.87
CA ALA A 560 -3.64 2.60 -19.46
C ALA A 560 -2.59 3.61 -19.96
N GLY A 561 -1.31 3.29 -19.87
CA GLY A 561 -0.21 4.08 -20.42
C GLY A 561 -0.28 4.24 -21.94
N PHE A 562 -0.73 3.20 -22.66
CA PHE A 562 -0.97 3.27 -24.10
C PHE A 562 -2.09 4.26 -24.45
N VAL A 563 -3.22 4.21 -23.73
CA VAL A 563 -4.34 5.14 -23.93
C VAL A 563 -3.92 6.57 -23.60
N ALA A 564 -3.28 6.79 -22.45
CA ALA A 564 -2.82 8.11 -22.04
C ALA A 564 -1.82 8.71 -23.05
N THR A 565 -0.88 7.92 -23.56
CA THR A 565 0.09 8.37 -24.59
C THR A 565 -0.61 8.75 -25.89
N THR A 566 -1.64 7.99 -26.27
CA THR A 566 -2.43 8.24 -27.49
C THR A 566 -3.24 9.53 -27.38
N VAL A 567 -3.90 9.77 -26.24
CA VAL A 567 -4.66 11.01 -25.96
C VAL A 567 -3.73 12.22 -25.88
N CYS A 568 -2.52 12.07 -25.34
CA CYS A 568 -1.56 13.17 -25.21
C CYS A 568 -0.80 13.50 -26.50
N SER A 569 -0.73 12.58 -27.47
CA SER A 569 0.11 12.71 -28.66
C SER A 569 -0.16 13.98 -29.50
N PRO A 570 -1.42 14.38 -29.79
CA PRO A 570 -1.67 15.61 -30.55
C PRO A 570 -1.17 16.85 -29.81
N VAL A 571 -1.38 16.90 -28.49
CA VAL A 571 -0.97 18.03 -27.65
C VAL A 571 0.55 18.11 -27.55
N ASP A 572 1.24 16.97 -27.52
CA ASP A 572 2.71 16.90 -27.56
C ASP A 572 3.32 17.49 -28.83
N VAL A 573 2.73 17.17 -29.98
CA VAL A 573 3.20 17.70 -31.27
C VAL A 573 2.93 19.20 -31.37
N ILE A 574 1.78 19.67 -30.85
CA ILE A 574 1.48 21.12 -30.79
C ILE A 574 2.47 21.83 -29.87
N LYS A 575 2.69 21.31 -28.66
CA LYS A 575 3.64 21.85 -27.67
C LYS A 575 5.01 22.01 -28.30
N THR A 576 5.57 20.94 -28.87
CA THR A 576 6.93 20.97 -29.42
C THR A 576 7.08 21.94 -30.58
N ARG A 577 6.10 22.04 -31.48
CA ARG A 577 6.14 23.02 -32.57
C ARG A 577 6.04 24.46 -32.08
N VAL A 578 5.13 24.75 -31.15
CA VAL A 578 4.98 26.09 -30.56
C VAL A 578 6.24 26.52 -29.80
N MET A 579 6.88 25.61 -29.08
CA MET A 579 8.11 25.90 -28.30
C MET A 579 9.35 26.07 -29.19
N THR A 580 9.38 25.43 -30.37
CA THR A 580 10.51 25.50 -31.31
C THR A 580 10.44 26.73 -32.23
N ALA A 581 9.22 27.23 -32.51
CA ALA A 581 8.96 28.33 -33.43
C ALA A 581 9.83 29.57 -33.18
N SER A 582 10.31 30.17 -34.25
CA SER A 582 11.12 31.39 -34.21
C SER A 582 10.27 32.63 -33.85
N PRO A 583 10.87 33.73 -33.37
CA PRO A 583 10.15 34.98 -33.08
C PRO A 583 9.42 35.56 -34.30
N ALA A 584 9.94 35.36 -35.51
CA ALA A 584 9.32 35.82 -36.76
C ALA A 584 8.08 34.99 -37.13
N GLU A 585 8.12 33.67 -36.94
CA GLU A 585 6.96 32.78 -37.17
C GLU A 585 5.89 32.91 -36.07
N SER A 586 6.32 33.18 -34.82
CA SER A 586 5.44 33.27 -33.65
C SER A 586 4.54 34.52 -33.66
N ARG A 587 4.93 35.60 -34.35
CA ARG A 587 4.10 36.82 -34.48
C ARG A 587 3.03 36.72 -35.56
N GLY A 588 3.14 35.76 -36.48
CA GLY A 588 2.29 35.66 -37.68
C GLY A 588 1.18 34.60 -37.65
N HIS A 589 1.27 33.56 -36.81
CA HIS A 589 0.34 32.44 -36.83
C HIS A 589 -0.33 32.17 -35.48
N SER A 590 -1.67 32.21 -35.43
CA SER A 590 -2.43 31.66 -34.30
C SER A 590 -2.23 30.14 -34.24
N ILE A 591 -2.34 29.53 -33.04
CA ILE A 591 -2.26 28.07 -32.86
C ILE A 591 -3.25 27.35 -33.81
N VAL A 592 -4.41 27.96 -34.04
CA VAL A 592 -5.44 27.47 -34.97
C VAL A 592 -4.98 27.54 -36.43
N GLY A 593 -4.30 28.62 -36.83
CA GLY A 593 -3.69 28.76 -38.16
C GLY A 593 -2.59 27.71 -38.40
N LEU A 594 -1.72 27.51 -37.42
CA LEU A 594 -0.69 26.47 -37.47
C LEU A 594 -1.31 25.07 -37.63
N LEU A 595 -2.35 24.75 -36.85
CA LEU A 595 -3.07 23.48 -36.95
C LEU A 595 -3.73 23.27 -38.31
N ARG A 596 -4.35 24.32 -38.87
CA ARG A 596 -4.96 24.28 -40.20
C ARG A 596 -3.92 24.00 -41.29
N ASP A 597 -2.77 24.67 -41.24
CA ASP A 597 -1.71 24.51 -42.24
C ASP A 597 -1.05 23.13 -42.17
N ILE A 598 -0.83 22.62 -40.95
CA ILE A 598 -0.26 21.28 -40.74
C ILE A 598 -1.23 20.20 -41.21
N THR A 599 -2.51 20.32 -40.85
CA THR A 599 -3.53 19.33 -41.24
C THR A 599 -3.70 19.32 -42.77
N ARG A 600 -3.60 20.48 -43.43
CA ARG A 600 -3.64 20.57 -44.89
C ARG A 600 -2.40 19.99 -45.57
N LYS A 601 -1.21 20.13 -44.99
CA LYS A 601 0.06 19.64 -45.58
C LYS A 601 0.35 18.18 -45.27
N GLU A 602 -0.01 17.70 -44.08
CA GLU A 602 0.43 16.42 -43.52
C GLU A 602 -0.71 15.45 -43.18
N GLY A 603 -1.98 15.85 -43.42
CA GLY A 603 -3.16 15.05 -43.07
C GLY A 603 -3.35 14.94 -41.55
N PHE A 604 -3.97 13.87 -41.06
CA PHE A 604 -4.10 13.61 -39.60
C PHE A 604 -2.88 12.92 -38.99
N ALA A 605 -1.95 12.42 -39.80
CA ALA A 605 -0.79 11.66 -39.34
C ALA A 605 0.22 12.50 -38.55
N TRP A 606 0.16 13.85 -38.60
CA TRP A 606 1.04 14.70 -37.81
C TRP A 606 0.85 14.49 -36.30
N ALA A 607 -0.36 14.15 -35.86
CA ALA A 607 -0.72 14.01 -34.44
C ALA A 607 -0.01 12.85 -33.74
N PHE A 608 0.47 11.85 -34.50
CA PHE A 608 1.14 10.65 -33.98
C PHE A 608 2.65 10.64 -34.22
N ARG A 609 3.23 11.76 -34.67
CA ARG A 609 4.68 11.86 -34.86
C ARG A 609 5.40 11.83 -33.50
N GLY A 610 6.30 10.87 -33.35
CA GLY A 610 7.01 10.63 -32.10
C GLY A 610 6.18 9.89 -31.04
N TRP A 611 5.05 9.27 -31.41
CA TRP A 611 4.26 8.45 -30.50
C TRP A 611 5.06 7.25 -29.96
N VAL A 612 5.69 6.46 -30.84
CA VAL A 612 6.50 5.29 -30.47
C VAL A 612 7.59 5.60 -29.45
N PRO A 613 8.49 6.58 -29.67
CA PRO A 613 9.50 6.92 -28.67
C PRO A 613 8.89 7.54 -27.41
N SER A 614 7.71 8.17 -27.47
CA SER A 614 7.01 8.65 -26.28
C SER A 614 6.50 7.52 -25.40
N PHE A 615 5.95 6.47 -26.01
CA PHE A 615 5.42 5.29 -25.32
C PHE A 615 6.55 4.43 -24.74
N ILE A 616 7.56 4.09 -25.55
CA ILE A 616 8.71 3.26 -25.12
C ILE A 616 9.47 3.90 -23.97
N ARG A 617 9.51 5.24 -23.91
CA ARG A 617 10.19 5.97 -22.84
C ARG A 617 9.45 5.90 -21.50
N LEU A 618 8.13 5.72 -21.51
CA LEU A 618 7.29 5.85 -20.32
C LEU A 618 7.68 4.82 -19.25
N GLY A 619 7.69 3.53 -19.60
CA GLY A 619 8.05 2.44 -18.69
C GLY A 619 9.45 2.57 -18.05
N PRO A 620 10.55 2.68 -18.83
CA PRO A 620 11.90 2.83 -18.28
C PRO A 620 12.06 4.07 -17.40
N HIS A 621 11.40 5.18 -17.72
CA HIS A 621 11.45 6.39 -16.90
C HIS A 621 10.76 6.18 -15.55
N THR A 622 9.58 5.54 -15.55
CA THR A 622 8.83 5.20 -14.34
C THR A 622 9.63 4.27 -13.44
N ILE A 623 10.12 3.15 -13.99
CA ILE A 623 10.91 2.15 -13.26
C ILE A 623 12.16 2.79 -12.64
N ALA A 624 12.92 3.56 -13.44
CA ALA A 624 14.11 4.23 -12.95
C ALA A 624 13.78 5.24 -11.83
N THR A 625 12.67 5.97 -11.93
CA THR A 625 12.26 6.93 -10.90
C THR A 625 12.02 6.25 -9.56
N PHE A 626 11.32 5.11 -9.54
CA PHE A 626 11.07 4.37 -8.31
C PHE A 626 12.33 3.76 -7.72
N ILE A 627 13.18 3.13 -8.55
CA ILE A 627 14.47 2.59 -8.11
C ILE A 627 15.32 3.70 -7.47
N PHE A 628 15.44 4.85 -8.13
CA PHE A 628 16.20 5.96 -7.56
C PHE A 628 15.56 6.48 -6.27
N LEU A 629 14.23 6.59 -6.21
CA LEU A 629 13.54 7.05 -5.01
C LEU A 629 13.79 6.12 -3.81
N GLU A 630 13.77 4.80 -4.03
CA GLU A 630 14.13 3.81 -3.00
C GLU A 630 15.56 4.01 -2.54
N GLU A 631 16.52 4.07 -3.47
CA GLU A 631 17.94 4.28 -3.13
C GLU A 631 18.18 5.62 -2.40
N HIS A 632 17.46 6.69 -2.74
CA HIS A 632 17.53 7.96 -1.99
C HIS A 632 17.07 7.78 -0.55
N LYS A 633 15.98 7.02 -0.32
CA LYS A 633 15.47 6.72 1.02
C LYS A 633 16.48 5.88 1.80
N LYS A 634 17.06 4.84 1.18
CA LYS A 634 18.11 4.00 1.79
C LYS A 634 19.33 4.82 2.21
N LEU A 635 19.86 5.62 1.28
CA LEU A 635 21.01 6.50 1.53
C LEU A 635 20.71 7.54 2.61
N TYR A 636 19.49 8.10 2.66
CA TYR A 636 19.11 9.08 3.67
C TYR A 636 18.99 8.48 5.06
N ARG A 637 18.47 7.24 5.18
CA ARG A 637 18.49 6.47 6.43
C ARG A 637 19.93 6.24 6.89
N LEU A 638 20.81 5.82 5.97
CA LEU A 638 22.23 5.60 6.23
C LEU A 638 22.95 6.87 6.69
N LEU A 639 22.73 8.02 6.04
CA LEU A 639 23.30 9.31 6.43
C LEU A 639 22.77 9.84 7.77
N LYS A 640 21.54 9.48 8.15
CA LYS A 640 20.95 9.81 9.46
C LYS A 640 21.38 8.85 10.57
N GLY A 641 22.26 7.88 10.28
CA GLY A 641 22.74 6.90 11.24
C GLY A 641 21.69 5.86 11.61
N VAL A 642 20.64 5.71 10.81
CA VAL A 642 19.66 4.62 10.93
C VAL A 642 20.18 3.49 10.05
N SER A 643 20.84 2.52 10.69
CA SER A 643 21.42 1.34 10.04
C SER A 643 20.37 0.61 9.20
N GLU A 644 20.65 0.41 7.92
CA GLU A 644 20.09 -0.75 7.21
C GLU A 644 20.83 -1.97 7.73
N GLU A 645 20.13 -2.91 8.37
CA GLU A 645 20.67 -4.26 8.53
C GLU A 645 20.93 -4.82 7.13
N LYS A 646 22.21 -4.83 6.76
CA LYS A 646 22.65 -5.41 5.50
C LYS A 646 22.46 -6.92 5.58
N HIS A 647 21.60 -7.42 4.70
CA HIS A 647 21.75 -8.75 4.14
C HIS A 647 23.18 -8.94 3.61
N THR A 648 23.92 -9.87 4.19
CA THR A 648 25.12 -10.43 3.58
C THR A 648 25.17 -11.93 3.77
N ALA A 649 25.17 -12.60 2.61
CA ALA A 649 25.45 -14.01 2.29
C ALA A 649 24.51 -15.06 2.87
#